data_AF-A0A963EKK2-F1
#
_entry.id   AF-A0A963EKK2-F1
#
_cell.length_a   1.000
_cell.length_b   1.000
_cell.length_c   1.000
_cell.angle_alpha   90.00
_cell.angle_beta   90.00
_cell.angle_gamma   90.00
#
_symmetry.space_group_name_H-M   'P 1'
#
loop_
_entity.id
_entity.type
_entity.pdbx_description
1 polymer ?
#
loop_
_entity_poly.entity_id
_entity_poly.type
_entity_poly.pdbx_seq_one_letter_code
_entity_poly.pdbx_strand_id
1 'polypeptide(L)'
;MRATSLIALLPAVLLVSACGGDSSSDSSAAPPSPPVSGRAVKGVAQQAEVLAYQRVGASWSQVGATDTDDEGRFTFENGLPAGVVRLVVQPTTAGTSRLVCDAASGCGAAGLDIGDVDVSGTFDFGETMPMPEGFRMSAIIPGERPADYEVAITPVTHLMASYIERLPVALEDKHVAMALAQIEGLLDVDENFLWQAPPDLTDAAEVDAASPEALHHALVSAAFAELGGAEPHTVMNTYAYRYAGLAGQLPVSYGSSKHALATAANSVLAHVNQLRADAAQTPLDAATPFAAWLEQAGTLTRVALSGDYNPDNLDRARLSLDELDLYLNQAGIDESGDFLATQAAQFSWVNNNEMLGLLQTMLESVGAVVMASLRASMADVPGAPPLPETIELNDLVSEGLTATLDTTTTPMQLTIAGTSVLGQTVNIVVEITSIIGGLDQGVLTYTLSTGEINNAQQTGSMQGTFQVEFYNDTQGITDFLVAYGSDPEALNDPLMQDKLYAFLAALHVRASIEGIMSLAATSAPEQALTGAIAAWAEVDVPALQNENDLLEIQLTSGYLESPNGDRIYSLEGVEPALSITVDDSATLDTAFGFEAFTLPPMEVTANGALNGLDTLVASIIADLATLENFDPVAILSALMEIDISMLDLAGTGTLDIFEDTGTKHWDFVLDGNRFDASQPNSTENSLSFYLVSLEGGFILSGGEPVAAVTIDWMNLGAAIYSIDGTADHYYTGSVEELLAALPAAP
;
A
#
# COMPACT_ATOMS: atom_id res chain seq x y z
N MET A 1 -7.09 -28.16 -44.71
CA MET A 1 -8.13 -28.51 -45.72
C MET A 1 -9.46 -28.63 -44.98
N ARG A 2 -10.45 -27.77 -45.34
CA ARG A 2 -11.93 -27.92 -45.29
C ARG A 2 -12.56 -28.55 -44.02
N ALA A 3 -13.65 -28.05 -43.43
CA ALA A 3 -14.57 -26.96 -43.72
C ALA A 3 -15.62 -26.90 -42.56
N THR A 4 -15.89 -25.70 -42.06
CA THR A 4 -17.20 -25.05 -41.77
C THR A 4 -18.45 -25.78 -41.20
N SER A 5 -19.16 -25.01 -40.35
CA SER A 5 -20.62 -24.91 -40.07
C SER A 5 -21.09 -25.54 -38.73
N LEU A 6 -21.39 -24.76 -37.67
CA LEU A 6 -22.53 -23.84 -37.43
C LEU A 6 -23.89 -24.57 -37.34
N ILE A 7 -24.57 -24.50 -36.18
CA ILE A 7 -26.02 -24.25 -35.98
C ILE A 7 -26.37 -24.35 -34.48
N ALA A 8 -27.01 -23.29 -33.98
CA ALA A 8 -27.61 -23.11 -32.66
C ALA A 8 -28.85 -23.99 -32.42
N LEU A 9 -29.18 -24.34 -31.17
CA LEU A 9 -30.57 -24.48 -30.65
C LEU A 9 -30.60 -24.85 -29.13
N LEU A 10 -30.94 -23.88 -28.28
CA LEU A 10 -31.81 -24.04 -27.09
C LEU A 10 -33.28 -23.86 -27.57
N PRO A 11 -34.39 -24.17 -26.82
CA PRO A 11 -34.51 -24.59 -25.42
C PRO A 11 -35.59 -25.69 -25.14
N ALA A 12 -35.80 -25.98 -23.85
CA ALA A 12 -37.05 -26.46 -23.20
C ALA A 12 -37.46 -27.94 -23.30
N VAL A 13 -37.33 -28.66 -22.17
CA VAL A 13 -38.29 -29.70 -21.75
C VAL A 13 -38.59 -29.52 -20.26
N LEU A 14 -39.81 -29.06 -20.01
CA LEU A 14 -40.54 -29.06 -18.74
C LEU A 14 -41.58 -30.19 -18.77
N LEU A 15 -41.96 -30.66 -17.57
CA LEU A 15 -43.06 -31.60 -17.23
C LEU A 15 -42.66 -33.09 -17.40
N VAL A 16 -42.85 -34.00 -16.44
CA VAL A 16 -44.06 -34.27 -15.65
C VAL A 16 -43.70 -35.04 -14.37
N SER A 17 -44.19 -34.62 -13.21
CA SER A 17 -44.94 -35.54 -12.34
C SER A 17 -45.96 -34.76 -11.51
N ALA A 18 -47.21 -35.21 -11.59
CA ALA A 18 -48.38 -34.67 -10.93
C ALA A 18 -48.99 -35.76 -10.04
N CYS A 19 -49.28 -35.40 -8.80
CA CYS A 19 -50.31 -35.93 -7.90
C CYS A 19 -50.47 -34.83 -6.84
N GLY A 20 -51.59 -34.15 -6.63
CA GLY A 20 -52.97 -34.62 -6.64
C GLY A 20 -53.43 -34.75 -5.19
N GLY A 21 -53.86 -33.63 -4.57
CA GLY A 21 -54.35 -33.61 -3.20
C GLY A 21 -54.96 -32.24 -2.85
N ASP A 22 -56.27 -32.24 -2.70
CA ASP A 22 -57.17 -31.11 -2.48
C ASP A 22 -57.22 -30.69 -0.99
N SER A 23 -57.71 -29.47 -0.73
CA SER A 23 -58.19 -28.90 0.55
C SER A 23 -57.24 -28.14 1.50
N SER A 24 -57.78 -26.99 1.94
CA SER A 24 -57.40 -26.05 3.02
C SER A 24 -56.11 -25.22 2.88
N SER A 25 -56.32 -23.93 2.66
CA SER A 25 -55.39 -22.84 2.93
C SER A 25 -55.08 -22.75 4.43
N ASP A 26 -54.08 -23.49 4.88
CA ASP A 26 -53.34 -23.15 6.09
C ASP A 26 -51.95 -22.69 5.67
N SER A 27 -51.77 -21.37 5.66
CA SER A 27 -50.45 -20.75 5.67
C SER A 27 -49.77 -21.20 6.96
N SER A 28 -49.03 -22.30 6.93
CA SER A 28 -48.12 -22.66 8.02
C SER A 28 -47.01 -21.62 8.03
N ALA A 29 -47.23 -20.54 8.77
CA ALA A 29 -46.18 -19.61 9.16
C ALA A 29 -45.05 -20.44 9.76
N ALA A 30 -43.82 -20.20 9.28
CA ALA A 30 -42.64 -20.70 9.97
C ALA A 30 -42.75 -20.29 11.46
N PRO A 31 -42.37 -21.17 12.41
CA PRO A 31 -42.40 -20.81 13.82
C PRO A 31 -41.65 -19.49 14.04
N PRO A 32 -42.18 -18.56 14.85
CA PRO A 32 -41.52 -17.29 15.11
C PRO A 32 -40.13 -17.56 15.72
N SER A 33 -39.11 -16.90 15.19
CA SER A 33 -37.79 -16.88 15.81
C SER A 33 -37.91 -16.34 17.24
N PRO A 34 -37.11 -16.83 18.21
CA PRO A 34 -37.10 -16.26 19.55
C PRO A 34 -36.73 -14.77 19.51
N PRO A 35 -37.28 -13.94 20.42
CA PRO A 35 -36.95 -12.53 20.48
C PRO A 35 -35.46 -12.32 20.71
N VAL A 36 -34.91 -11.25 20.13
CA VAL A 36 -33.51 -10.86 20.32
C VAL A 36 -33.48 -9.51 21.02
N SER A 37 -32.91 -9.45 22.21
CA SER A 37 -32.79 -8.24 23.03
C SER A 37 -31.32 -7.83 23.14
N GLY A 38 -31.07 -6.56 23.44
CA GLY A 38 -29.72 -6.04 23.61
C GLY A 38 -29.68 -4.63 24.17
N ARG A 39 -28.47 -4.07 24.29
CA ARG A 39 -28.21 -2.71 24.76
C ARG A 39 -27.14 -2.03 23.89
N ALA A 40 -27.36 -0.77 23.56
CA ALA A 40 -26.44 0.06 22.80
C ALA A 40 -25.70 1.07 23.71
N VAL A 41 -24.38 0.95 23.84
CA VAL A 41 -23.57 1.70 24.81
C VAL A 41 -22.22 2.15 24.22
N LYS A 42 -22.09 3.46 24.02
CA LYS A 42 -20.86 4.25 23.74
C LYS A 42 -20.86 5.49 24.66
N GLY A 43 -21.54 5.38 25.78
CA GLY A 43 -22.53 6.37 26.22
C GLY A 43 -23.92 5.85 25.84
N VAL A 44 -24.85 5.81 26.80
CA VAL A 44 -26.16 5.19 26.58
C VAL A 44 -26.85 5.85 25.38
N ALA A 45 -27.13 5.05 24.34
CA ALA A 45 -27.78 5.53 23.12
C ALA A 45 -29.29 5.55 23.33
N GLN A 46 -29.84 6.72 23.59
CA GLN A 46 -31.26 6.91 23.94
C GLN A 46 -32.08 7.21 22.69
N GLN A 47 -33.22 6.54 22.55
CA GLN A 47 -34.17 6.78 21.46
C GLN A 47 -33.49 6.73 20.07
N ALA A 48 -32.55 5.80 19.91
CA ALA A 48 -31.80 5.56 18.69
C ALA A 48 -32.45 4.44 17.88
N GLU A 49 -32.37 4.52 16.56
CA GLU A 49 -32.88 3.49 15.68
C GLU A 49 -31.87 2.32 15.63
N VAL A 50 -32.35 1.09 15.80
CA VAL A 50 -31.58 -0.15 15.67
C VAL A 50 -32.10 -0.94 14.48
N LEU A 51 -31.27 -1.06 13.46
CA LEU A 51 -31.57 -1.75 12.21
C LEU A 51 -30.88 -3.10 12.18
N ALA A 52 -31.62 -4.14 11.76
CA ALA A 52 -31.07 -5.47 11.57
C ALA A 52 -30.97 -5.80 10.07
N TYR A 53 -29.84 -6.34 9.66
CA TYR A 53 -29.55 -6.74 8.29
C TYR A 53 -29.09 -8.20 8.21
N GLN A 54 -29.56 -8.90 7.19
CA GLN A 54 -29.06 -10.22 6.82
C GLN A 54 -28.23 -10.11 5.54
N ARG A 55 -27.12 -10.84 5.47
CA ARG A 55 -26.28 -10.89 4.27
C ARG A 55 -26.94 -11.81 3.23
N VAL A 56 -27.22 -11.27 2.04
CA VAL A 56 -27.73 -12.01 0.88
C VAL A 56 -26.72 -11.84 -0.25
N GLY A 57 -25.88 -12.85 -0.46
CA GLY A 57 -24.71 -12.74 -1.34
C GLY A 57 -23.68 -11.75 -0.77
N ALA A 58 -23.30 -10.75 -1.56
CA ALA A 58 -22.38 -9.69 -1.14
C ALA A 58 -23.08 -8.49 -0.47
N SER A 59 -24.42 -8.45 -0.45
CA SER A 59 -25.18 -7.27 0.01
C SER A 59 -25.91 -7.51 1.33
N TRP A 60 -26.00 -6.47 2.15
CA TRP A 60 -26.84 -6.45 3.36
C TRP A 60 -28.27 -6.05 3.00
N SER A 61 -29.24 -6.86 3.41
CA SER A 61 -30.68 -6.57 3.25
C SER A 61 -31.32 -6.38 4.62
N GLN A 62 -32.09 -5.30 4.80
CA GLN A 62 -32.74 -5.03 6.07
C GLN A 62 -33.85 -6.04 6.35
N VAL A 63 -33.83 -6.63 7.54
CA VAL A 63 -34.77 -7.66 7.99
C VAL A 63 -35.56 -7.26 9.23
N GLY A 64 -35.17 -6.16 9.90
CA GLY A 64 -35.89 -5.63 11.06
C GLY A 64 -35.47 -4.21 11.41
N ALA A 65 -36.30 -3.54 12.22
CA ALA A 65 -36.00 -2.27 12.87
C ALA A 65 -36.69 -2.21 14.24
N THR A 66 -36.07 -1.55 15.20
CA THR A 66 -36.62 -1.21 16.53
C THR A 66 -35.94 0.07 17.01
N ASP A 67 -36.41 0.66 18.11
CA ASP A 67 -35.74 1.77 18.77
C ASP A 67 -35.17 1.34 20.12
N THR A 68 -34.16 2.06 20.61
CA THR A 68 -33.68 1.95 21.99
C THR A 68 -34.54 2.77 22.95
N ASP A 69 -34.67 2.32 24.20
CA ASP A 69 -35.25 3.09 25.30
C ASP A 69 -34.24 4.08 25.92
N ASP A 70 -34.62 4.73 27.03
CA ASP A 70 -33.79 5.72 27.72
C ASP A 70 -32.58 5.08 28.43
N GLU A 71 -32.61 3.76 28.63
CA GLU A 71 -31.51 2.93 29.16
C GLU A 71 -30.68 2.29 28.02
N GLY A 72 -30.99 2.59 26.77
CA GLY A 72 -30.31 2.10 25.58
C GLY A 72 -30.66 0.66 25.20
N ARG A 73 -31.69 0.07 25.81
CA ARG A 73 -32.12 -1.31 25.56
C ARG A 73 -33.07 -1.37 24.36
N PHE A 74 -33.00 -2.45 23.59
CA PHE A 74 -33.85 -2.70 22.44
C PHE A 74 -34.31 -4.16 22.39
N THR A 75 -35.40 -4.45 21.67
CA THR A 75 -35.88 -5.84 21.46
C THR A 75 -36.54 -6.00 20.10
N PHE A 76 -36.08 -7.01 19.35
CA PHE A 76 -36.76 -7.52 18.15
C PHE A 76 -37.78 -8.59 18.56
N GLU A 77 -39.02 -8.18 18.80
CA GLU A 77 -40.11 -9.04 19.30
C GLU A 77 -40.41 -10.26 18.41
N ASN A 78 -40.24 -10.11 17.10
CA ASN A 78 -40.46 -11.20 16.13
C ASN A 78 -39.20 -12.05 15.90
N GLY A 79 -38.17 -11.83 16.70
CA GLY A 79 -36.84 -12.38 16.50
C GLY A 79 -36.16 -11.88 15.24
N LEU A 80 -35.04 -12.52 14.92
CA LEU A 80 -34.23 -12.24 13.74
C LEU A 80 -34.08 -13.53 12.92
N PRO A 81 -33.84 -13.44 11.60
CA PRO A 81 -33.67 -14.62 10.75
C PRO A 81 -32.51 -15.51 11.25
N ALA A 82 -32.56 -16.79 10.88
CA ALA A 82 -31.47 -17.72 11.13
C ALA A 82 -30.22 -17.32 10.31
N GLY A 83 -29.04 -17.56 10.87
CA GLY A 83 -27.75 -17.17 10.30
C GLY A 83 -27.23 -15.81 10.81
N VAL A 84 -26.07 -15.42 10.28
CA VAL A 84 -25.36 -14.21 10.69
C VAL A 84 -26.20 -12.96 10.39
N VAL A 85 -26.31 -12.08 11.39
CA VAL A 85 -27.08 -10.82 11.30
C VAL A 85 -26.20 -9.66 11.76
N ARG A 86 -26.27 -8.54 11.05
CA ARG A 86 -25.65 -7.27 11.42
C ARG A 86 -26.69 -6.37 12.07
N LEU A 87 -26.39 -5.85 13.25
CA LEU A 87 -27.15 -4.81 13.93
C LEU A 87 -26.44 -3.47 13.77
N VAL A 88 -27.19 -2.40 13.50
CA VAL A 88 -26.66 -1.05 13.33
C VAL A 88 -27.50 -0.08 14.14
N VAL A 89 -26.86 0.64 15.05
CA VAL A 89 -27.45 1.75 15.81
C VAL A 89 -27.14 3.06 15.09
N GLN A 90 -28.17 3.89 14.90
CA GLN A 90 -28.06 5.18 14.22
C GLN A 90 -29.07 6.21 14.77
N PRO A 91 -28.84 7.52 14.55
CA PRO A 91 -29.81 8.53 14.93
C PRO A 91 -31.11 8.35 14.14
N THR A 92 -32.24 8.57 14.82
CA THR A 92 -33.56 8.62 14.17
C THR A 92 -33.64 9.83 13.24
N THR A 93 -34.42 9.72 12.16
CA THR A 93 -34.69 10.85 11.26
C THR A 93 -35.42 12.00 11.94
N ALA A 94 -35.99 11.78 13.13
CA ALA A 94 -36.67 12.79 13.93
C ALA A 94 -35.72 13.69 14.74
N GLY A 95 -34.43 13.32 14.83
CA GLY A 95 -33.42 14.07 15.59
C GLY A 95 -33.63 14.01 17.11
N THR A 96 -34.36 13.01 17.62
CA THR A 96 -34.62 12.84 19.06
C THR A 96 -33.56 11.99 19.77
N SER A 97 -32.69 11.33 19.01
CA SER A 97 -31.70 10.42 19.56
C SER A 97 -30.60 11.17 20.33
N ARG A 98 -30.25 10.66 21.50
CA ARG A 98 -29.23 11.25 22.38
C ARG A 98 -28.18 10.22 22.80
N LEU A 99 -27.05 10.71 23.27
CA LEU A 99 -25.97 9.93 23.87
C LEU A 99 -25.68 10.47 25.27
N VAL A 100 -25.52 9.61 26.26
CA VAL A 100 -24.94 10.01 27.56
C VAL A 100 -23.42 10.17 27.39
N CYS A 101 -22.85 11.25 27.93
CA CYS A 101 -21.42 11.51 27.87
C CYS A 101 -20.68 10.65 28.91
N ASP A 102 -19.81 9.77 28.43
CA ASP A 102 -18.97 8.87 29.22
C ASP A 102 -17.46 9.20 29.12
N ALA A 103 -17.11 10.36 28.54
CA ALA A 103 -15.75 10.87 28.46
C ALA A 103 -15.38 11.70 29.71
N ALA A 104 -14.23 11.42 30.32
CA ALA A 104 -13.76 12.13 31.51
C ALA A 104 -13.44 13.61 31.22
N SER A 105 -12.99 13.89 30.00
CA SER A 105 -12.69 15.24 29.50
C SER A 105 -13.91 16.01 28.97
N GLY A 106 -15.09 15.37 28.97
CA GLY A 106 -16.32 15.90 28.38
C GLY A 106 -16.46 15.59 26.89
N CYS A 107 -17.69 15.67 26.37
CA CYS A 107 -18.06 15.27 25.01
C CYS A 107 -18.22 16.46 24.06
N GLY A 108 -17.42 17.51 24.27
CA GLY A 108 -17.38 18.68 23.40
C GLY A 108 -18.28 19.83 23.85
N ALA A 109 -18.40 20.86 22.99
CA ALA A 109 -19.15 22.07 23.30
C ALA A 109 -20.66 21.83 23.22
N ALA A 110 -21.40 22.25 24.25
CA ALA A 110 -22.85 22.07 24.33
C ALA A 110 -23.65 23.23 23.74
N GLY A 111 -23.05 24.42 23.63
CA GLY A 111 -23.71 25.60 23.09
C GLY A 111 -24.92 26.03 23.93
N LEU A 112 -26.14 25.84 23.40
CA LEU A 112 -27.41 26.13 24.08
C LEU A 112 -28.30 24.88 24.18
N ASP A 113 -27.70 23.69 24.06
CA ASP A 113 -28.44 22.45 24.15
C ASP A 113 -28.99 22.24 25.58
N ILE A 114 -30.18 21.64 25.67
CA ILE A 114 -30.85 21.37 26.95
C ILE A 114 -30.15 20.29 27.79
N GLY A 115 -29.21 19.57 27.18
CA GLY A 115 -28.44 18.51 27.81
C GLY A 115 -27.28 18.97 28.68
N ASP A 116 -26.82 20.21 28.51
CA ASP A 116 -25.85 20.88 29.39
C ASP A 116 -26.60 21.43 30.60
N VAL A 117 -26.65 20.61 31.64
CA VAL A 117 -27.49 20.82 32.83
C VAL A 117 -26.88 21.89 33.73
N ASP A 118 -25.56 22.02 33.73
CA ASP A 118 -24.83 22.95 34.58
C ASP A 118 -24.48 24.28 33.89
N VAL A 119 -24.71 24.37 32.58
CA VAL A 119 -24.45 25.54 31.72
C VAL A 119 -22.97 25.87 31.66
N SER A 120 -22.10 24.86 31.71
CA SER A 120 -20.65 24.98 31.57
C SER A 120 -20.24 25.37 30.15
N GLY A 121 -21.11 25.13 29.16
CA GLY A 121 -20.81 25.29 27.74
C GLY A 121 -20.15 24.05 27.13
N THR A 122 -19.98 22.98 27.89
CA THR A 122 -19.52 21.64 27.46
C THR A 122 -20.51 20.58 27.92
N PHE A 123 -20.55 19.44 27.23
CA PHE A 123 -21.28 18.28 27.73
C PHE A 123 -20.37 17.51 28.69
N ASP A 124 -20.65 17.58 29.97
CA ASP A 124 -19.83 16.96 31.01
C ASP A 124 -20.19 15.48 31.21
N PHE A 125 -19.34 14.75 31.94
CA PHE A 125 -19.57 13.33 32.23
C PHE A 125 -20.93 13.11 32.92
N GLY A 126 -21.77 12.24 32.36
CA GLY A 126 -23.15 11.99 32.82
C GLY A 126 -24.23 12.83 32.14
N GLU A 127 -23.86 13.86 31.39
CA GLU A 127 -24.82 14.69 30.65
C GLU A 127 -25.24 14.07 29.33
N THR A 128 -26.37 14.50 28.76
CA THR A 128 -26.83 13.96 27.48
C THR A 128 -26.51 14.93 26.34
N MET A 129 -25.97 14.44 25.24
CA MET A 129 -25.73 15.22 24.04
C MET A 129 -26.62 14.72 22.88
N PRO A 130 -26.95 15.57 21.89
CA PRO A 130 -27.54 15.12 20.64
C PRO A 130 -26.64 14.07 19.96
N MET A 131 -27.23 13.00 19.44
CA MET A 131 -26.48 12.03 18.65
C MET A 131 -26.08 12.65 17.29
N PRO A 132 -24.79 12.64 16.91
CA PRO A 132 -24.35 13.19 15.62
C PRO A 132 -25.02 12.49 14.43
N GLU A 133 -25.35 13.22 13.35
CA GLU A 133 -26.05 12.67 12.18
C GLU A 133 -25.29 11.49 11.52
N GLY A 134 -23.95 11.54 11.54
CA GLY A 134 -23.05 10.50 11.04
C GLY A 134 -22.79 9.34 12.00
N PHE A 135 -23.32 9.38 13.22
CA PHE A 135 -23.07 8.34 14.22
C PHE A 135 -23.60 6.99 13.76
N ARG A 136 -22.74 5.98 13.69
CA ARG A 136 -23.10 4.60 13.38
C ARG A 136 -22.27 3.67 14.24
N MET A 137 -22.91 2.72 14.89
CA MET A 137 -22.26 1.69 15.68
C MET A 137 -22.89 0.34 15.35
N SER A 138 -22.10 -0.71 15.24
CA SER A 138 -22.59 -2.00 14.76
C SER A 138 -22.12 -3.17 15.60
N ALA A 139 -22.84 -4.28 15.48
CA ALA A 139 -22.45 -5.59 15.97
C ALA A 139 -22.84 -6.63 14.92
N ILE A 140 -22.07 -7.71 14.79
CA ILE A 140 -22.44 -8.87 13.98
C ILE A 140 -22.63 -10.04 14.91
N ILE A 141 -23.82 -10.64 14.90
CA ILE A 141 -24.19 -11.76 15.75
C ILE A 141 -24.27 -13.06 14.92
N PRO A 142 -23.89 -14.20 15.51
CA PRO A 142 -24.03 -15.50 14.86
C PRO A 142 -25.50 -15.91 14.68
N GLY A 143 -25.72 -16.94 13.86
CA GLY A 143 -27.01 -17.59 13.69
C GLY A 143 -27.44 -18.38 14.93
N GLU A 144 -26.50 -19.09 15.55
CA GLU A 144 -26.70 -19.73 16.85
C GLU A 144 -26.61 -18.69 17.97
N ARG A 145 -27.75 -18.44 18.64
CA ARG A 145 -27.87 -17.38 19.67
C ARG A 145 -28.28 -17.99 21.00
N PRO A 146 -27.60 -17.64 22.10
CA PRO A 146 -28.06 -18.01 23.43
C PRO A 146 -29.45 -17.41 23.72
N ALA A 147 -30.37 -18.20 24.29
CA ALA A 147 -31.77 -17.78 24.47
C ALA A 147 -31.98 -16.70 25.54
N ASP A 148 -31.02 -16.53 26.46
CA ASP A 148 -31.15 -15.69 27.67
C ASP A 148 -30.12 -14.53 27.73
N TYR A 149 -29.54 -14.13 26.59
CA TYR A 149 -28.48 -13.13 26.56
C TYR A 149 -28.89 -11.84 25.83
N GLU A 150 -28.32 -10.73 26.30
CA GLU A 150 -28.50 -9.41 25.70
C GLU A 150 -27.30 -9.09 24.78
N VAL A 151 -27.58 -8.75 23.52
CA VAL A 151 -26.54 -8.32 22.58
C VAL A 151 -26.01 -6.96 22.99
N ALA A 152 -24.68 -6.83 23.12
CA ALA A 152 -24.04 -5.54 23.27
C ALA A 152 -23.79 -4.92 21.89
N ILE A 153 -24.17 -3.65 21.71
CA ILE A 153 -23.73 -2.83 20.58
C ILE A 153 -22.88 -1.71 21.14
N THR A 154 -21.56 -1.83 21.02
CA THR A 154 -20.56 -0.92 21.60
C THR A 154 -19.46 -0.61 20.57
N PRO A 155 -18.56 0.35 20.82
CA PRO A 155 -17.38 0.58 19.98
C PRO A 155 -16.55 -0.68 19.78
N VAL A 156 -16.46 -1.54 20.80
CA VAL A 156 -15.72 -2.82 20.74
C VAL A 156 -16.38 -3.80 19.76
N THR A 157 -17.71 -3.95 19.80
CA THR A 157 -18.42 -4.80 18.82
C THR A 157 -18.43 -4.19 17.42
N HIS A 158 -18.27 -2.86 17.31
CA HIS A 158 -18.15 -2.17 16.05
C HIS A 158 -16.80 -2.47 15.37
N LEU A 159 -15.70 -2.46 16.12
CA LEU A 159 -14.39 -2.95 15.62
C LEU A 159 -14.51 -4.38 15.08
N MET A 160 -15.12 -5.26 15.86
CA MET A 160 -15.38 -6.65 15.45
C MET A 160 -16.17 -6.71 14.13
N ALA A 161 -17.28 -5.95 14.04
CA ALA A 161 -18.12 -5.93 12.85
C ALA A 161 -17.35 -5.45 11.61
N SER A 162 -16.56 -4.38 11.73
CA SER A 162 -15.76 -3.86 10.61
C SER A 162 -14.68 -4.83 10.15
N TYR A 163 -14.07 -5.60 11.06
CA TYR A 163 -13.12 -6.64 10.71
C TYR A 163 -13.78 -7.81 9.97
N ILE A 164 -14.89 -8.35 10.52
CA ILE A 164 -15.64 -9.43 9.87
C ILE A 164 -16.09 -9.03 8.46
N GLU A 165 -16.51 -7.78 8.28
CA GLU A 165 -16.97 -7.26 6.99
C GLU A 165 -15.89 -7.26 5.90
N ARG A 166 -14.60 -7.21 6.27
CA ARG A 166 -13.48 -7.28 5.34
C ARG A 166 -13.02 -8.71 5.02
N LEU A 167 -13.55 -9.73 5.69
CA LEU A 167 -13.17 -11.09 5.39
C LEU A 167 -13.61 -11.47 3.96
N PRO A 168 -12.72 -12.03 3.12
CA PRO A 168 -13.00 -12.36 1.73
C PRO A 168 -13.77 -13.69 1.58
N VAL A 169 -14.70 -13.96 2.50
CA VAL A 169 -15.45 -15.22 2.58
C VAL A 169 -16.94 -14.99 2.81
N ALA A 170 -17.74 -16.02 2.52
CA ALA A 170 -19.12 -16.04 2.98
C ALA A 170 -19.15 -16.13 4.52
N LEU A 171 -19.90 -15.23 5.16
CA LEU A 171 -19.96 -15.18 6.62
C LEU A 171 -20.75 -16.37 7.17
N GLU A 172 -20.18 -16.99 8.19
CA GLU A 172 -20.70 -18.14 8.91
C GLU A 172 -20.36 -17.93 10.40
N ASP A 173 -20.98 -18.70 11.27
CA ASP A 173 -20.83 -18.53 12.72
C ASP A 173 -19.35 -18.68 13.18
N LYS A 174 -18.57 -19.56 12.53
CA LYS A 174 -17.13 -19.70 12.79
C LYS A 174 -16.33 -18.41 12.54
N HIS A 175 -16.73 -17.61 11.55
CA HIS A 175 -16.07 -16.34 11.24
C HIS A 175 -16.40 -15.26 12.29
N VAL A 176 -17.60 -15.33 12.87
CA VAL A 176 -17.97 -14.48 14.01
C VAL A 176 -17.15 -14.88 15.25
N ALA A 177 -17.03 -16.19 15.52
CA ALA A 177 -16.21 -16.70 16.62
C ALA A 177 -14.73 -16.30 16.49
N MET A 178 -14.16 -16.38 15.29
CA MET A 178 -12.79 -15.94 15.02
C MET A 178 -12.59 -14.45 15.35
N ALA A 179 -13.52 -13.59 14.91
CA ALA A 179 -13.43 -12.16 15.17
C ALA A 179 -13.68 -11.78 16.64
N LEU A 180 -14.50 -12.55 17.37
CA LEU A 180 -14.66 -12.42 18.81
C LEU A 180 -13.34 -12.69 19.52
N ALA A 181 -12.72 -13.83 19.24
CA ALA A 181 -11.44 -14.20 19.83
C ALA A 181 -10.32 -13.21 19.49
N GLN A 182 -10.33 -12.63 18.28
CA GLN A 182 -9.40 -11.58 17.89
C GLN A 182 -9.54 -10.31 18.76
N ILE A 183 -10.76 -9.85 18.99
CA ILE A 183 -11.02 -8.67 19.83
C ILE A 183 -10.73 -8.96 21.31
N GLU A 184 -11.08 -10.16 21.77
CA GLU A 184 -10.75 -10.66 23.11
C GLU A 184 -9.25 -10.54 23.39
N GLY A 185 -8.42 -11.15 22.55
CA GLY A 185 -6.97 -11.08 22.69
C GLY A 185 -6.41 -9.66 22.52
N LEU A 186 -7.03 -8.83 21.67
CA LEU A 186 -6.55 -7.48 21.40
C LEU A 186 -6.80 -6.53 22.56
N LEU A 187 -8.03 -6.53 23.08
CA LEU A 187 -8.50 -5.54 24.05
C LEU A 187 -8.60 -6.11 25.47
N ASP A 188 -8.29 -7.40 25.66
CA ASP A 188 -8.38 -8.10 26.94
C ASP A 188 -9.81 -8.03 27.53
N VAL A 189 -10.81 -8.04 26.65
CA VAL A 189 -12.23 -8.11 27.02
C VAL A 189 -12.63 -9.57 27.23
N ASP A 190 -13.72 -9.84 27.96
CA ASP A 190 -14.20 -11.20 28.20
C ASP A 190 -14.66 -11.90 26.91
N GLU A 191 -14.47 -13.22 26.83
CA GLU A 191 -14.89 -14.05 25.68
C GLU A 191 -16.39 -13.88 25.32
N ASN A 192 -17.22 -13.46 26.28
CA ASN A 192 -18.65 -13.22 26.11
C ASN A 192 -19.02 -11.73 25.93
N PHE A 193 -18.08 -10.83 25.61
CA PHE A 193 -18.34 -9.39 25.50
C PHE A 193 -19.49 -9.02 24.54
N LEU A 194 -19.72 -9.83 23.49
CA LEU A 194 -20.86 -9.63 22.57
C LEU A 194 -22.22 -9.83 23.23
N TRP A 195 -22.27 -10.63 24.29
CA TRP A 195 -23.46 -11.04 25.02
C TRP A 195 -23.53 -10.44 26.43
N GLN A 196 -22.60 -9.54 26.75
CA GLN A 196 -22.49 -8.87 28.04
C GLN A 196 -22.81 -7.39 27.84
N ALA A 197 -23.96 -6.95 28.35
CA ALA A 197 -24.29 -5.53 28.33
C ALA A 197 -23.36 -4.76 29.28
N PRO A 198 -22.54 -3.81 28.79
CA PRO A 198 -21.71 -3.00 29.68
C PRO A 198 -22.59 -2.09 30.56
N PRO A 199 -22.18 -1.83 31.81
CA PRO A 199 -22.85 -0.85 32.67
C PRO A 199 -22.71 0.56 32.11
N ASP A 200 -23.67 1.42 32.46
CA ASP A 200 -23.53 2.86 32.33
C ASP A 200 -22.53 3.36 33.39
N LEU A 201 -21.36 3.84 32.94
CA LEU A 201 -20.31 4.36 33.84
C LEU A 201 -20.72 5.62 34.60
N THR A 202 -21.82 6.26 34.19
CA THR A 202 -22.37 7.45 34.82
C THR A 202 -23.40 7.10 35.92
N ASP A 203 -23.90 5.86 35.95
CA ASP A 203 -24.76 5.34 37.02
C ASP A 203 -23.95 4.54 38.04
N ALA A 204 -23.76 5.12 39.23
CA ALA A 204 -23.04 4.48 40.32
C ALA A 204 -23.62 3.11 40.75
N ALA A 205 -24.93 2.90 40.63
CA ALA A 205 -25.57 1.64 41.00
C ALA A 205 -25.28 0.54 39.97
N GLU A 206 -25.27 0.87 38.67
CA GLU A 206 -24.84 -0.07 37.63
C GLU A 206 -23.36 -0.43 37.79
N VAL A 207 -22.51 0.58 38.03
CA VAL A 207 -21.07 0.40 38.28
C VAL A 207 -20.80 -0.49 39.51
N ASP A 208 -21.55 -0.31 40.60
CA ASP A 208 -21.43 -1.14 41.81
C ASP A 208 -21.88 -2.60 41.60
N ALA A 209 -22.80 -2.83 40.67
CA ALA A 209 -23.37 -4.16 40.39
C ALA A 209 -22.61 -4.91 39.30
N ALA A 210 -21.82 -4.22 38.49
CA ALA A 210 -21.10 -4.79 37.36
C ALA A 210 -19.96 -5.72 37.77
N SER A 211 -19.71 -6.75 36.96
CA SER A 211 -18.53 -7.59 37.11
C SER A 211 -17.27 -6.84 36.65
N PRO A 212 -16.06 -7.25 37.08
CA PRO A 212 -14.81 -6.67 36.59
C PRO A 212 -14.70 -6.69 35.07
N GLU A 213 -15.19 -7.75 34.43
CA GLU A 213 -15.17 -7.94 32.98
C GLU A 213 -16.09 -6.94 32.26
N ALA A 214 -17.32 -6.80 32.76
CA ALA A 214 -18.28 -5.83 32.22
C ALA A 214 -17.79 -4.38 32.40
N LEU A 215 -17.13 -4.09 33.52
CA LEU A 215 -16.50 -2.80 33.76
C LEU A 215 -15.34 -2.54 32.79
N HIS A 216 -14.50 -3.55 32.53
CA HIS A 216 -13.41 -3.42 31.56
C HIS A 216 -13.96 -3.13 30.15
N HIS A 217 -14.97 -3.89 29.70
CA HIS A 217 -15.64 -3.65 28.42
C HIS A 217 -16.25 -2.23 28.32
N ALA A 218 -16.86 -1.74 29.40
CA ALA A 218 -17.39 -0.37 29.47
C ALA A 218 -16.29 0.68 29.39
N LEU A 219 -15.18 0.50 30.12
CA LEU A 219 -14.04 1.42 30.12
C LEU A 219 -13.36 1.50 28.76
N VAL A 220 -13.14 0.35 28.10
CA VAL A 220 -12.58 0.30 26.74
C VAL A 220 -13.53 0.99 25.75
N SER A 221 -14.85 0.81 25.91
CA SER A 221 -15.85 1.48 25.07
C SER A 221 -15.86 3.00 25.26
N ALA A 222 -15.77 3.49 26.51
CA ALA A 222 -15.69 4.91 26.84
C ALA A 222 -14.37 5.58 26.38
N ALA A 223 -13.30 4.79 26.22
CA ALA A 223 -12.02 5.27 25.72
C ALA A 223 -12.11 5.96 24.35
N PHE A 224 -13.00 5.46 23.48
CA PHE A 224 -13.24 6.06 22.17
C PHE A 224 -13.87 7.46 22.30
N ALA A 225 -14.73 7.65 23.32
CA ALA A 225 -15.28 8.96 23.64
C ALA A 225 -14.20 9.92 24.15
N GLU A 226 -13.38 9.45 25.09
CA GLU A 226 -12.28 10.23 25.67
C GLU A 226 -11.24 10.66 24.62
N LEU A 227 -10.93 9.80 23.64
CA LEU A 227 -10.03 10.14 22.54
C LEU A 227 -10.66 11.11 21.51
N GLY A 228 -11.96 11.02 21.29
CA GLY A 228 -12.66 11.79 20.25
C GLY A 228 -13.28 13.11 20.71
N GLY A 229 -13.49 13.29 22.01
CA GLY A 229 -14.18 14.46 22.58
C GLY A 229 -15.54 14.67 21.92
N ALA A 230 -15.68 15.77 21.17
CA ALA A 230 -16.92 16.11 20.45
C ALA A 230 -17.26 15.16 19.30
N GLU A 231 -16.27 14.46 18.73
CA GLU A 231 -16.42 13.65 17.52
C GLU A 231 -16.04 12.18 17.75
N PRO A 232 -16.66 11.51 18.74
CA PRO A 232 -16.28 10.16 19.11
C PRO A 232 -16.50 9.12 18.00
N HIS A 233 -17.46 9.39 17.11
CA HIS A 233 -17.75 8.53 15.97
C HIS A 233 -16.61 8.54 14.94
N THR A 234 -15.93 9.67 14.76
CA THR A 234 -14.76 9.77 13.88
C THR A 234 -13.63 8.90 14.39
N VAL A 235 -13.31 8.99 15.69
CA VAL A 235 -12.26 8.15 16.29
C VAL A 235 -12.62 6.66 16.20
N MET A 236 -13.85 6.29 16.58
CA MET A 236 -14.32 4.91 16.47
C MET A 236 -14.20 4.36 15.04
N ASN A 237 -14.63 5.12 14.03
CA ASN A 237 -14.52 4.72 12.63
C ASN A 237 -13.06 4.61 12.18
N THR A 238 -12.18 5.52 12.61
CA THR A 238 -10.74 5.45 12.30
C THR A 238 -10.10 4.20 12.89
N TYR A 239 -10.40 3.85 14.14
CA TYR A 239 -9.93 2.60 14.73
C TYR A 239 -10.51 1.39 14.01
N ALA A 240 -11.80 1.39 13.67
CA ALA A 240 -12.44 0.29 12.96
C ALA A 240 -11.83 0.09 11.57
N TYR A 241 -11.57 1.18 10.86
CA TYR A 241 -10.91 1.16 9.55
C TYR A 241 -9.49 0.60 9.66
N ARG A 242 -8.67 1.09 10.59
CA ARG A 242 -7.29 0.63 10.80
C ARG A 242 -7.23 -0.81 11.28
N TYR A 243 -8.07 -1.17 12.25
CA TYR A 243 -8.15 -2.54 12.77
C TYR A 243 -8.48 -3.54 11.66
N ALA A 244 -9.47 -3.21 10.84
CA ALA A 244 -9.85 -4.06 9.72
C ALA A 244 -8.81 -4.06 8.59
N GLY A 245 -8.15 -2.92 8.31
CA GLY A 245 -7.08 -2.80 7.32
C GLY A 245 -5.80 -3.55 7.71
N LEU A 246 -5.45 -3.54 8.99
CA LEU A 246 -4.34 -4.31 9.57
C LEU A 246 -4.76 -5.74 9.92
N ALA A 247 -5.72 -6.31 9.18
CA ALA A 247 -6.17 -7.70 9.32
C ALA A 247 -6.41 -8.16 10.78
N GLY A 248 -7.00 -7.29 11.60
CA GLY A 248 -7.34 -7.58 13.00
C GLY A 248 -6.25 -7.19 14.00
N GLN A 249 -5.34 -6.30 13.63
CA GLN A 249 -4.31 -5.75 14.53
C GLN A 249 -4.51 -4.24 14.69
N LEU A 250 -3.93 -3.64 15.74
CA LEU A 250 -3.82 -2.19 15.87
C LEU A 250 -2.38 -1.74 15.57
N PRO A 251 -2.15 -0.48 15.17
CA PRO A 251 -0.79 0.02 15.01
C PRO A 251 -0.07 0.15 16.37
N VAL A 252 1.24 -0.04 16.36
CA VAL A 252 2.11 0.03 17.56
C VAL A 252 2.29 1.47 18.04
N SER A 253 2.45 2.41 17.09
CA SER A 253 2.52 3.85 17.33
C SER A 253 1.27 4.54 16.76
N TYR A 254 1.12 5.86 16.87
CA TYR A 254 -0.04 6.68 16.46
C TYR A 254 -1.19 6.81 17.48
N GLY A 255 -2.05 7.81 17.23
CA GLY A 255 -3.25 8.12 18.03
C GLY A 255 -4.34 7.04 17.98
N SER A 256 -4.19 6.05 17.10
CA SER A 256 -5.09 4.89 16.97
C SER A 256 -4.48 3.57 17.48
N SER A 257 -3.54 3.64 18.42
CA SER A 257 -2.85 2.47 19.00
C SER A 257 -3.59 1.87 20.19
N LYS A 258 -3.30 0.60 20.53
CA LYS A 258 -3.76 -0.04 21.77
C LYS A 258 -3.35 0.76 23.01
N HIS A 259 -2.14 1.35 23.01
CA HIS A 259 -1.66 2.20 24.09
C HIS A 259 -2.48 3.48 24.26
N ALA A 260 -2.89 4.11 23.16
CA ALA A 260 -3.76 5.29 23.21
C ALA A 260 -5.14 4.95 23.80
N LEU A 261 -5.75 3.83 23.37
CA LEU A 261 -6.99 3.32 24.00
C LEU A 261 -6.80 3.06 25.49
N ALA A 262 -5.76 2.34 25.88
CA ALA A 262 -5.52 2.00 27.27
C ALA A 262 -5.29 3.25 28.14
N THR A 263 -4.58 4.24 27.62
CA THR A 263 -4.37 5.52 28.30
C THR A 263 -5.68 6.29 28.50
N ALA A 264 -6.49 6.39 27.45
CA ALA A 264 -7.79 7.07 27.50
C ALA A 264 -8.76 6.36 28.45
N ALA A 265 -8.82 5.03 28.37
CA ALA A 265 -9.65 4.21 29.23
C ALA A 265 -9.21 4.33 30.73
N ASN A 266 -7.91 4.51 31.00
CA ASN A 266 -7.40 4.79 32.35
C ASN A 266 -7.79 6.19 32.85
N SER A 267 -7.87 7.18 31.94
CA SER A 267 -8.40 8.52 32.24
C SER A 267 -9.86 8.42 32.73
N VAL A 268 -10.69 7.66 32.02
CA VAL A 268 -12.10 7.41 32.40
C VAL A 268 -12.18 6.71 33.77
N LEU A 269 -11.38 5.66 33.99
CA LEU A 269 -11.35 4.96 35.29
C LEU A 269 -10.96 5.90 36.44
N ALA A 270 -9.96 6.76 36.25
CA ALA A 270 -9.54 7.73 37.24
C ALA A 270 -10.67 8.73 37.57
N HIS A 271 -11.41 9.18 36.56
CA HIS A 271 -12.55 10.06 36.75
C HIS A 271 -13.70 9.38 37.51
N VAL A 272 -14.08 8.16 37.12
CA VAL A 272 -15.10 7.37 37.84
C VAL A 272 -14.70 7.17 39.30
N ASN A 273 -13.43 6.84 39.57
CA ASN A 273 -12.93 6.70 40.95
C ASN A 273 -12.96 8.01 41.74
N GLN A 274 -12.73 9.14 41.07
CA GLN A 274 -12.86 10.46 41.70
C GLN A 274 -14.31 10.75 42.09
N LEU A 275 -15.28 10.51 41.19
CA LEU A 275 -16.71 10.66 41.49
C LEU A 275 -17.15 9.77 42.66
N ARG A 276 -16.66 8.53 42.69
CA ARG A 276 -16.90 7.59 43.79
C ARG A 276 -16.30 8.09 45.11
N ALA A 277 -15.07 8.60 45.09
CA ALA A 277 -14.43 9.16 46.27
C ALA A 277 -15.21 10.37 46.82
N ASP A 278 -15.68 11.25 45.94
CA ASP A 278 -16.52 12.41 46.31
C ASP A 278 -17.88 11.97 46.90
N ALA A 279 -18.41 10.83 46.43
CA ALA A 279 -19.58 10.16 47.00
C ALA A 279 -19.29 9.30 48.25
N ALA A 280 -18.05 9.30 48.76
CA ALA A 280 -17.57 8.45 49.86
C ALA A 280 -17.74 6.92 49.63
N GLN A 281 -17.70 6.50 48.37
CA GLN A 281 -17.68 5.10 47.94
C GLN A 281 -16.23 4.60 47.81
N THR A 282 -16.05 3.27 47.81
CA THR A 282 -14.73 2.65 47.63
C THR A 282 -14.34 2.73 46.15
N PRO A 283 -13.07 3.05 45.82
CA PRO A 283 -12.58 2.96 44.44
C PRO A 283 -12.81 1.57 43.85
N LEU A 284 -12.99 1.51 42.54
CA LEU A 284 -13.08 0.26 41.80
C LEU A 284 -11.77 -0.53 41.92
N ASP A 285 -11.89 -1.84 42.15
CA ASP A 285 -10.75 -2.78 42.18
C ASP A 285 -10.25 -3.14 40.76
N ALA A 286 -10.77 -2.46 39.74
CA ALA A 286 -10.37 -2.63 38.33
C ALA A 286 -8.92 -2.19 38.05
N ALA A 287 -8.22 -1.57 39.00
CA ALA A 287 -6.88 -1.02 38.78
C ALA A 287 -5.81 -2.06 38.44
N THR A 288 -5.92 -3.30 38.92
CA THR A 288 -4.87 -4.32 38.71
C THR A 288 -4.92 -4.96 37.32
N PRO A 289 -6.07 -5.45 36.81
CA PRO A 289 -6.19 -5.92 35.43
C PRO A 289 -5.86 -4.82 34.41
N PHE A 290 -6.28 -3.60 34.71
CA PHE A 290 -6.08 -2.47 33.81
C PHE A 290 -4.63 -1.99 33.73
N ALA A 291 -3.91 -1.98 34.86
CA ALA A 291 -2.48 -1.69 34.87
C ALA A 291 -1.70 -2.75 34.10
N ALA A 292 -2.07 -4.03 34.23
CA ALA A 292 -1.47 -5.11 33.44
C ALA A 292 -1.75 -4.94 31.93
N TRP A 293 -2.98 -4.60 31.57
CA TRP A 293 -3.36 -4.30 30.18
C TRP A 293 -2.58 -3.09 29.63
N LEU A 294 -2.46 -2.00 30.39
CA LEU A 294 -1.73 -0.79 30.01
C LEU A 294 -0.21 -1.04 29.86
N GLU A 295 0.38 -1.85 30.75
CA GLU A 295 1.79 -2.27 30.65
C GLU A 295 2.03 -3.10 29.37
N GLN A 296 1.09 -3.97 29.00
CA GLN A 296 1.18 -4.79 27.79
C GLN A 296 0.91 -3.99 26.50
N ALA A 297 0.04 -2.97 26.57
CA ALA A 297 -0.42 -2.18 25.43
C ALA A 297 0.69 -1.43 24.66
N GLY A 298 1.87 -1.22 25.28
CA GLY A 298 3.01 -0.53 24.67
C GLY A 298 4.00 -1.42 23.93
N THR A 299 3.81 -2.75 23.91
CA THR A 299 4.83 -3.68 23.37
C THR A 299 4.32 -4.57 22.24
N LEU A 300 3.03 -4.90 22.21
CA LEU A 300 2.46 -5.82 21.22
C LEU A 300 0.99 -5.49 20.97
N THR A 301 0.63 -5.15 19.73
CA THR A 301 -0.74 -5.26 19.21
C THR A 301 -1.02 -6.64 18.61
N ARG A 302 -0.02 -7.53 18.68
CA ARG A 302 0.09 -8.84 18.05
C ARG A 302 -0.83 -9.85 18.71
N VAL A 303 -2.01 -10.02 18.16
CA VAL A 303 -2.95 -11.05 18.59
C VAL A 303 -2.92 -12.17 17.57
N ALA A 304 -2.54 -13.34 18.07
CA ALA A 304 -2.72 -14.62 17.43
C ALA A 304 -4.14 -14.73 16.86
N LEU A 305 -4.25 -15.01 15.57
CA LEU A 305 -5.54 -15.39 15.00
C LEU A 305 -5.95 -16.70 15.69
N SER A 306 -7.20 -16.78 16.15
CA SER A 306 -7.71 -17.97 16.84
C SER A 306 -9.17 -18.21 16.48
N GLY A 307 -9.56 -19.47 16.33
CA GLY A 307 -10.91 -19.87 15.94
C GLY A 307 -10.98 -21.32 15.49
N ASP A 308 -12.18 -21.78 15.15
CA ASP A 308 -12.36 -23.09 14.52
C ASP A 308 -11.83 -23.06 13.09
N TYR A 309 -10.88 -23.94 12.77
CA TYR A 309 -10.28 -24.05 11.45
C TYR A 309 -10.13 -25.51 11.02
N ASN A 310 -9.98 -25.72 9.71
CA ASN A 310 -9.62 -27.02 9.19
C ASN A 310 -8.09 -27.23 9.26
N PRO A 311 -7.58 -28.18 10.06
CA PRO A 311 -6.14 -28.41 10.19
C PRO A 311 -5.47 -28.80 8.87
N ASP A 312 -6.18 -29.49 7.96
CA ASP A 312 -5.63 -29.86 6.64
C ASP A 312 -5.39 -28.61 5.76
N ASN A 313 -6.20 -27.56 5.92
CA ASN A 313 -6.03 -26.28 5.21
C ASN A 313 -4.84 -25.51 5.78
N LEU A 314 -4.67 -25.49 7.12
CA LEU A 314 -3.50 -24.86 7.75
C LEU A 314 -2.21 -25.60 7.39
N ASP A 315 -2.18 -26.92 7.47
CA ASP A 315 -1.02 -27.74 7.10
C ASP A 315 -0.63 -27.53 5.62
N ARG A 316 -1.63 -27.37 4.74
CA ARG A 316 -1.39 -27.04 3.33
C ARG A 316 -0.73 -25.67 3.16
N ALA A 317 -1.21 -24.65 3.86
CA ALA A 317 -0.62 -23.31 3.79
C ALA A 317 0.80 -23.29 4.37
N ARG A 318 1.01 -24.01 5.48
CA ARG A 318 2.32 -24.16 6.13
C ARG A 318 3.38 -24.72 5.21
N LEU A 319 3.05 -25.66 4.33
CA LEU A 319 4.04 -26.16 3.36
C LEU A 319 4.65 -25.04 2.50
N SER A 320 3.87 -24.03 2.11
CA SER A 320 4.37 -22.87 1.36
C SER A 320 5.01 -21.82 2.28
N LEU A 321 4.46 -21.61 3.47
CA LEU A 321 4.98 -20.63 4.45
C LEU A 321 6.32 -21.07 5.07
N ASP A 322 6.50 -22.35 5.35
CA ASP A 322 7.75 -22.91 5.88
C ASP A 322 8.90 -22.78 4.87
N GLU A 323 8.59 -22.90 3.56
CA GLU A 323 9.58 -22.65 2.50
C GLU A 323 9.92 -21.18 2.37
N LEU A 324 8.91 -20.30 2.46
CA LEU A 324 9.14 -18.86 2.51
C LEU A 324 10.02 -18.49 3.71
N ASP A 325 9.71 -19.00 4.89
CA ASP A 325 10.50 -18.81 6.12
C ASP A 325 11.95 -19.27 5.94
N LEU A 326 12.16 -20.45 5.35
CA LEU A 326 13.48 -20.97 5.06
C LEU A 326 14.31 -20.01 4.19
N TYR A 327 13.76 -19.54 3.07
CA TYR A 327 14.50 -18.65 2.16
C TYR A 327 14.68 -17.25 2.74
N LEU A 328 13.68 -16.68 3.43
CA LEU A 328 13.82 -15.37 4.06
C LEU A 328 14.87 -15.38 5.17
N ASN A 329 14.84 -16.39 6.05
CA ASN A 329 15.87 -16.55 7.08
C ASN A 329 17.26 -16.80 6.50
N GLN A 330 17.37 -17.57 5.40
CA GLN A 330 18.65 -17.77 4.71
C GLN A 330 19.19 -16.46 4.10
N ALA A 331 18.31 -15.59 3.62
CA ALA A 331 18.67 -14.25 3.15
C ALA A 331 19.07 -13.31 4.29
N GLY A 332 18.77 -13.66 5.54
CA GLY A 332 18.93 -12.82 6.73
C GLY A 332 17.77 -11.84 6.97
N ILE A 333 16.60 -12.10 6.35
CA ILE A 333 15.36 -11.35 6.57
C ILE A 333 14.57 -12.10 7.64
N ASP A 334 14.65 -11.62 8.89
CA ASP A 334 14.05 -12.26 10.05
C ASP A 334 13.56 -11.19 11.05
N GLU A 335 13.25 -11.60 12.27
CA GLU A 335 12.77 -10.69 13.32
C GLU A 335 13.82 -9.66 13.80
N SER A 336 15.10 -9.84 13.46
CA SER A 336 16.18 -8.92 13.87
C SER A 336 16.11 -7.59 13.14
N GLY A 337 15.63 -7.58 11.89
CA GLY A 337 15.67 -6.39 11.03
C GLY A 337 17.08 -5.99 10.59
N ASP A 338 18.10 -6.84 10.78
CA ASP A 338 19.50 -6.51 10.50
C ASP A 338 19.87 -6.64 9.01
N PHE A 339 18.95 -7.08 8.14
CA PHE A 339 19.20 -7.32 6.72
C PHE A 339 19.74 -6.06 6.02
N LEU A 340 19.02 -4.93 6.11
CA LEU A 340 19.40 -3.68 5.47
C LEU A 340 20.70 -3.13 6.02
N ALA A 341 20.93 -3.24 7.33
CA ALA A 341 22.21 -2.86 7.93
C ALA A 341 23.37 -3.70 7.36
N THR A 342 23.14 -5.00 7.20
CA THR A 342 24.10 -5.94 6.59
C THR A 342 24.35 -5.63 5.13
N GLN A 343 23.31 -5.34 4.34
CA GLN A 343 23.44 -4.96 2.94
C GLN A 343 24.12 -3.60 2.78
N ALA A 344 23.71 -2.59 3.55
CA ALA A 344 24.31 -1.25 3.54
C ALA A 344 25.80 -1.28 3.87
N ALA A 345 26.23 -2.18 4.77
CA ALA A 345 27.64 -2.36 5.07
C ALA A 345 28.46 -2.82 3.85
N GLN A 346 27.87 -3.54 2.89
CA GLN A 346 28.56 -3.95 1.65
C GLN A 346 28.79 -2.77 0.71
N PHE A 347 27.90 -1.79 0.72
CA PHE A 347 27.97 -0.58 -0.09
C PHE A 347 28.54 0.62 0.67
N SER A 348 29.10 0.43 1.86
CA SER A 348 29.62 1.55 2.66
C SER A 348 30.74 2.31 1.94
N TRP A 349 31.46 1.64 1.04
CA TRP A 349 32.48 2.26 0.19
C TRP A 349 31.89 3.10 -0.95
N VAL A 350 30.65 2.82 -1.38
CA VAL A 350 29.87 3.64 -2.32
C VAL A 350 29.37 4.89 -1.60
N ASN A 351 28.96 4.76 -0.34
CA ASN A 351 28.45 5.88 0.45
C ASN A 351 29.58 6.72 1.07
N ASN A 352 30.36 7.43 0.25
CA ASN A 352 31.30 8.44 0.71
C ASN A 352 31.18 9.74 -0.11
N ASN A 353 31.67 10.85 0.43
CA ASN A 353 31.67 12.15 -0.27
C ASN A 353 32.43 12.12 -1.61
N GLU A 354 33.36 11.18 -1.78
CA GLU A 354 34.10 11.02 -3.02
C GLU A 354 33.23 10.46 -4.15
N MET A 355 32.23 9.63 -3.84
CA MET A 355 31.22 9.12 -4.78
C MET A 355 30.26 10.21 -5.25
N LEU A 356 29.81 11.09 -4.33
CA LEU A 356 28.97 12.23 -4.70
C LEU A 356 29.69 13.13 -5.71
N GLY A 357 30.99 13.36 -5.54
CA GLY A 357 31.79 14.06 -6.54
C GLY A 357 31.85 13.33 -7.89
N LEU A 358 31.83 11.99 -7.88
CA LEU A 358 31.91 11.16 -9.07
C LEU A 358 30.61 11.27 -9.88
N LEU A 359 29.46 11.16 -9.20
CA LEU A 359 28.12 11.42 -9.76
C LEU A 359 27.99 12.85 -10.30
N GLN A 360 28.49 13.85 -9.56
CA GLN A 360 28.50 15.24 -10.02
C GLN A 360 29.30 15.38 -11.32
N THR A 361 30.51 14.78 -11.37
CA THR A 361 31.36 14.81 -12.57
C THR A 361 30.70 14.13 -13.77
N MET A 362 29.99 13.02 -13.54
CA MET A 362 29.20 12.35 -14.58
C MET A 362 28.09 13.28 -15.10
N LEU A 363 27.35 13.95 -14.22
CA LEU A 363 26.28 14.87 -14.61
C LEU A 363 26.81 16.09 -15.39
N GLU A 364 27.94 16.67 -14.95
CA GLU A 364 28.63 17.75 -15.68
C GLU A 364 29.06 17.28 -17.08
N SER A 365 29.55 16.04 -17.18
CA SER A 365 29.95 15.45 -18.47
C SER A 365 28.76 15.31 -19.43
N VAL A 366 27.58 14.91 -18.93
CA VAL A 366 26.35 14.88 -19.73
C VAL A 366 25.98 16.28 -20.22
N GLY A 367 26.05 17.29 -19.35
CA GLY A 367 25.82 18.69 -19.74
C GLY A 367 26.79 19.16 -20.84
N ALA A 368 28.07 18.82 -20.71
CA ALA A 368 29.09 19.12 -21.72
C ALA A 368 28.80 18.43 -23.07
N VAL A 369 28.35 17.17 -23.07
CA VAL A 369 27.94 16.44 -24.30
C VAL A 369 26.79 17.14 -25.00
N VAL A 370 25.73 17.50 -24.27
CA VAL A 370 24.56 18.20 -24.82
C VAL A 370 24.97 19.53 -25.46
N MET A 371 25.76 20.33 -24.74
CA MET A 371 26.24 21.62 -25.23
C MET A 371 27.23 21.50 -26.40
N ALA A 372 28.11 20.49 -26.39
CA ALA A 372 28.98 20.20 -27.52
C ALA A 372 28.16 19.88 -28.78
N SER A 373 27.07 19.14 -28.62
CA SER A 373 26.15 18.79 -29.70
C SER A 373 25.39 20.00 -30.23
N LEU A 374 24.96 20.91 -29.35
CA LEU A 374 24.38 22.21 -29.72
C LEU A 374 25.39 23.07 -30.49
N ARG A 375 26.64 23.15 -30.04
CA ARG A 375 27.72 23.89 -30.72
C ARG A 375 28.04 23.29 -32.09
N ALA A 376 28.12 21.97 -32.17
CA ALA A 376 28.28 21.23 -33.42
C ALA A 376 27.18 21.58 -34.42
N SER A 377 25.93 21.71 -33.95
CA SER A 377 24.77 22.06 -34.76
C SER A 377 24.86 23.44 -35.39
N MET A 378 25.61 24.38 -34.80
CA MET A 378 25.83 25.69 -35.41
C MET A 378 26.56 25.60 -36.76
N ALA A 379 27.33 24.53 -37.01
CA ALA A 379 27.99 24.28 -38.29
C ALA A 379 27.01 23.89 -39.40
N ASP A 380 25.91 23.25 -39.02
CA ASP A 380 24.92 22.69 -39.95
C ASP A 380 23.93 23.77 -40.43
N VAL A 381 23.90 24.92 -39.75
CA VAL A 381 23.08 26.06 -40.15
C VAL A 381 23.53 26.58 -41.54
N PRO A 382 22.63 26.65 -42.54
CA PRO A 382 23.00 27.10 -43.87
C PRO A 382 23.67 28.49 -43.88
N GLY A 383 24.91 28.54 -44.37
CA GLY A 383 25.70 29.77 -44.45
C GLY A 383 26.51 30.12 -43.20
N ALA A 384 26.51 29.26 -42.18
CA ALA A 384 27.41 29.39 -41.05
C ALA A 384 28.89 29.27 -41.48
N PRO A 385 29.82 29.99 -40.83
CA PRO A 385 31.24 29.76 -41.03
C PRO A 385 31.63 28.35 -40.58
N PRO A 386 32.67 27.73 -41.18
CA PRO A 386 33.16 26.44 -40.70
C PRO A 386 33.58 26.54 -39.24
N LEU A 387 33.30 25.48 -38.46
CA LEU A 387 33.78 25.40 -37.09
C LEU A 387 35.32 25.39 -37.07
N PRO A 388 35.94 25.94 -36.01
CA PRO A 388 37.36 25.72 -35.79
C PRO A 388 37.63 24.23 -35.58
N GLU A 389 38.84 23.77 -35.92
CA GLU A 389 39.28 22.36 -35.74
C GLU A 389 39.09 21.86 -34.31
N THR A 390 39.14 22.77 -33.34
CA THR A 390 38.99 22.47 -31.92
C THR A 390 38.15 23.56 -31.23
N ILE A 391 37.19 23.14 -30.40
CA ILE A 391 36.36 24.04 -29.57
C ILE A 391 36.57 23.68 -28.10
N GLU A 392 37.02 24.66 -27.32
CA GLU A 392 37.15 24.54 -25.87
C GLU A 392 35.81 24.84 -25.19
N LEU A 393 35.38 23.95 -24.29
CA LEU A 393 34.11 23.99 -23.55
C LEU A 393 34.35 23.93 -22.03
N ASN A 394 35.49 24.48 -21.59
CA ASN A 394 35.98 24.39 -20.20
C ASN A 394 35.07 25.10 -19.18
N ASP A 395 34.12 25.93 -19.63
CA ASP A 395 33.11 26.58 -18.80
C ASP A 395 31.96 25.64 -18.39
N LEU A 396 31.87 24.45 -18.99
CA LEU A 396 30.83 23.46 -18.75
C LEU A 396 31.24 22.34 -17.80
N VAL A 397 32.51 22.32 -17.39
CA VAL A 397 33.07 21.30 -16.50
C VAL A 397 33.72 21.96 -15.28
N SER A 398 33.80 21.22 -14.17
CA SER A 398 34.46 21.68 -12.96
C SER A 398 35.91 22.16 -13.18
N GLU A 399 36.36 23.07 -12.31
CA GLU A 399 37.75 23.54 -12.31
C GLU A 399 38.73 22.36 -12.22
N GLY A 400 39.79 22.42 -13.03
CA GLY A 400 40.79 21.36 -13.16
C GLY A 400 40.48 20.31 -14.23
N LEU A 401 39.26 20.33 -14.80
CA LEU A 401 38.90 19.57 -15.99
C LEU A 401 39.01 20.44 -17.24
N THR A 402 39.24 19.79 -18.38
CA THR A 402 39.19 20.38 -19.72
C THR A 402 38.21 19.61 -20.56
N ALA A 403 37.37 20.30 -21.33
CA ALA A 403 36.43 19.74 -22.28
C ALA A 403 36.73 20.29 -23.68
N THR A 404 37.09 19.41 -24.60
CA THR A 404 37.59 19.76 -25.93
C THR A 404 36.83 18.98 -26.99
N LEU A 405 36.13 19.69 -27.87
CA LEU A 405 35.44 19.12 -29.03
C LEU A 405 36.33 19.18 -30.27
N ASP A 406 36.75 18.03 -30.78
CA ASP A 406 37.44 17.85 -32.06
C ASP A 406 36.42 17.72 -33.19
N THR A 407 36.38 18.74 -34.05
CA THR A 407 35.45 18.82 -35.18
C THR A 407 36.03 18.23 -36.47
N THR A 408 37.28 17.77 -36.44
CA THR A 408 37.97 17.18 -37.61
C THR A 408 37.65 15.69 -37.80
N THR A 409 37.07 15.07 -36.76
CA THR A 409 36.61 13.69 -36.76
C THR A 409 35.16 13.59 -37.24
N THR A 410 34.75 12.40 -37.72
CA THR A 410 33.37 12.12 -38.11
C THR A 410 33.03 10.69 -37.67
N PRO A 411 32.19 10.50 -36.63
CA PRO A 411 31.53 11.53 -35.80
C PRO A 411 32.52 12.44 -35.06
N MET A 412 32.07 13.64 -34.65
CA MET A 412 32.91 14.58 -33.89
C MET A 412 33.21 13.99 -32.51
N GLN A 413 34.37 14.30 -31.92
CA GLN A 413 34.78 13.72 -30.63
C GLN A 413 34.89 14.78 -29.54
N LEU A 414 34.11 14.64 -28.48
CA LEU A 414 34.27 15.39 -27.24
C LEU A 414 35.17 14.62 -26.28
N THR A 415 36.29 15.22 -25.88
CA THR A 415 37.16 14.70 -24.83
C THR A 415 37.03 15.54 -23.57
N ILE A 416 36.70 14.92 -22.45
CA ILE A 416 36.72 15.54 -21.12
C ILE A 416 37.83 14.85 -20.31
N ALA A 417 38.87 15.60 -19.96
CA ALA A 417 40.02 15.06 -19.25
C ALA A 417 40.55 16.02 -18.19
N GLY A 418 41.20 15.51 -17.14
CA GLY A 418 41.88 16.34 -16.14
C GLY A 418 41.77 15.80 -14.73
N THR A 419 41.97 16.67 -13.75
CA THR A 419 41.78 16.34 -12.33
C THR A 419 40.85 17.37 -11.71
N SER A 420 39.68 16.96 -11.25
CA SER A 420 38.71 17.86 -10.62
C SER A 420 39.25 18.43 -9.31
N VAL A 421 38.63 19.52 -8.82
CA VAL A 421 38.91 20.08 -7.49
C VAL A 421 38.72 19.08 -6.35
N LEU A 422 37.97 18.00 -6.57
CA LEU A 422 37.76 16.90 -5.62
C LEU A 422 38.85 15.81 -5.72
N GLY A 423 39.87 16.02 -6.56
CA GLY A 423 40.99 15.09 -6.74
C GLY A 423 40.69 13.91 -7.67
N GLN A 424 39.62 14.00 -8.47
CA GLN A 424 39.19 12.92 -9.35
C GLN A 424 39.84 13.07 -10.73
N THR A 425 40.56 12.06 -11.18
CA THR A 425 41.13 11.99 -12.52
C THR A 425 40.05 11.49 -13.48
N VAL A 426 39.72 12.30 -14.48
CA VAL A 426 38.67 12.04 -15.46
C VAL A 426 39.30 11.84 -16.83
N ASN A 427 38.82 10.86 -17.59
CA ASN A 427 39.13 10.66 -18.99
C ASN A 427 37.90 10.08 -19.71
N ILE A 428 37.12 10.94 -20.34
CA ILE A 428 35.87 10.62 -21.01
C ILE A 428 35.99 11.04 -22.48
N VAL A 429 35.67 10.13 -23.40
CA VAL A 429 35.69 10.37 -24.84
C VAL A 429 34.35 9.95 -25.44
N VAL A 430 33.59 10.93 -25.92
CA VAL A 430 32.26 10.75 -26.49
C VAL A 430 32.28 11.15 -27.96
N GLU A 431 31.89 10.23 -28.82
CA GLU A 431 31.54 10.53 -30.20
C GLU A 431 30.14 11.12 -30.24
N ILE A 432 29.99 12.32 -30.81
CA ILE A 432 28.74 13.06 -30.85
C ILE A 432 28.26 13.31 -32.27
N THR A 433 26.94 13.17 -32.45
CA THR A 433 26.23 13.67 -33.63
C THR A 433 25.73 15.09 -33.31
N SER A 434 25.78 16.00 -34.29
CA SER A 434 25.14 17.30 -34.12
C SER A 434 23.63 17.14 -34.01
N ILE A 435 22.96 18.02 -33.26
CA ILE A 435 21.51 17.95 -33.06
C ILE A 435 20.78 18.16 -34.39
N ILE A 436 21.14 19.18 -35.17
CA ILE A 436 20.52 19.39 -36.49
C ILE A 436 20.79 18.21 -37.43
N GLY A 437 22.05 17.77 -37.54
CA GLY A 437 22.42 16.64 -38.39
C GLY A 437 21.70 15.34 -38.01
N GLY A 438 21.52 15.08 -36.72
CA GLY A 438 20.78 13.92 -36.24
C GLY A 438 19.28 14.05 -36.41
N LEU A 439 18.69 15.24 -36.16
CA LEU A 439 17.28 15.50 -36.45
C LEU A 439 16.95 15.32 -37.94
N ASP A 440 17.83 15.77 -38.84
CA ASP A 440 17.69 15.59 -40.29
C ASP A 440 17.78 14.11 -40.71
N GLN A 441 18.55 13.31 -39.98
CA GLN A 441 18.70 11.87 -40.19
C GLN A 441 17.65 11.04 -39.45
N GLY A 442 16.86 11.67 -38.57
CA GLY A 442 15.93 11.01 -37.66
C GLY A 442 16.59 10.26 -36.50
N VAL A 443 17.90 10.43 -36.28
CA VAL A 443 18.65 9.72 -35.23
C VAL A 443 19.78 10.59 -34.66
N LEU A 444 19.82 10.75 -33.34
CA LEU A 444 20.98 11.27 -32.59
C LEU A 444 21.73 10.10 -31.97
N THR A 445 23.04 10.00 -32.20
CA THR A 445 23.87 8.95 -31.60
C THR A 445 25.02 9.58 -30.81
N TYR A 446 25.20 9.07 -29.60
CA TYR A 446 26.28 9.41 -28.66
C TYR A 446 26.99 8.13 -28.24
N THR A 447 28.25 7.96 -28.63
CA THR A 447 29.02 6.75 -28.27
C THR A 447 30.12 7.11 -27.30
N LEU A 448 30.00 6.63 -26.07
CA LEU A 448 31.03 6.70 -25.05
C LEU A 448 32.07 5.60 -25.31
N SER A 449 33.13 5.96 -26.01
CA SER A 449 34.22 5.04 -26.38
C SER A 449 35.09 4.65 -25.18
N THR A 450 35.36 5.61 -24.29
CA THR A 450 36.05 5.40 -23.02
C THR A 450 35.51 6.39 -22.00
N GLY A 451 35.08 5.93 -20.83
CA GLY A 451 34.81 6.81 -19.69
C GLY A 451 35.47 6.23 -18.45
N GLU A 452 36.58 6.82 -18.03
CA GLU A 452 37.29 6.45 -16.80
C GLU A 452 37.22 7.62 -15.81
N ILE A 453 36.84 7.32 -14.57
CA ILE A 453 36.88 8.28 -13.46
C ILE A 453 37.55 7.61 -12.27
N ASN A 454 38.63 8.19 -11.77
CA ASN A 454 39.45 7.61 -10.72
C ASN A 454 39.67 8.60 -9.60
N ASN A 455 39.64 8.16 -8.34
CA ASN A 455 40.10 8.94 -7.20
C ASN A 455 40.97 8.06 -6.28
N ALA A 456 41.33 8.56 -5.10
CA ALA A 456 42.20 7.83 -4.18
C ALA A 456 41.55 6.52 -3.66
N GLN A 457 40.22 6.45 -3.60
CA GLN A 457 39.46 5.34 -3.02
C GLN A 457 38.70 4.50 -4.04
N GLN A 458 38.38 5.02 -5.23
CA GLN A 458 37.48 4.41 -6.21
C GLN A 458 38.00 4.53 -7.64
N THR A 459 37.65 3.54 -8.45
CA THR A 459 37.82 3.51 -9.91
C THR A 459 36.49 3.17 -10.56
N GLY A 460 36.06 4.01 -11.49
CA GLY A 460 34.86 3.84 -12.29
C GLY A 460 35.23 3.77 -13.76
N SER A 461 34.62 2.83 -14.48
CA SER A 461 34.68 2.76 -15.94
C SER A 461 33.30 2.57 -16.54
N MET A 462 33.07 3.18 -17.69
CA MET A 462 31.84 3.09 -18.45
C MET A 462 32.13 3.15 -19.94
N GLN A 463 31.38 2.36 -20.72
CA GLN A 463 31.38 2.36 -22.18
C GLN A 463 29.97 2.08 -22.66
N GLY A 464 29.57 2.66 -23.78
CA GLY A 464 28.25 2.41 -24.32
C GLY A 464 27.82 3.40 -25.38
N THR A 465 26.59 3.24 -25.83
CA THR A 465 25.92 4.10 -26.80
C THR A 465 24.59 4.54 -26.24
N PHE A 466 24.29 5.83 -26.41
CA PHE A 466 22.97 6.41 -26.19
C PHE A 466 22.47 6.93 -27.54
N GLN A 467 21.26 6.55 -27.93
CA GLN A 467 20.68 6.90 -29.22
C GLN A 467 19.25 7.42 -29.05
N VAL A 468 18.89 8.47 -29.76
CA VAL A 468 17.53 9.03 -29.79
C VAL A 468 17.02 9.02 -31.22
N GLU A 469 16.05 8.17 -31.51
CA GLU A 469 15.37 8.07 -32.81
C GLU A 469 14.09 8.91 -32.83
N PHE A 470 13.87 9.66 -33.90
CA PHE A 470 12.67 10.46 -34.13
C PHE A 470 11.87 9.86 -35.28
N TYR A 471 10.61 9.51 -35.02
CA TYR A 471 9.73 8.91 -36.03
C TYR A 471 8.82 9.94 -36.71
N ASN A 472 8.73 11.15 -36.15
CA ASN A 472 7.96 12.26 -36.68
C ASN A 472 8.82 13.25 -37.50
N ASP A 473 8.15 14.19 -38.18
CA ASP A 473 8.83 15.27 -38.90
C ASP A 473 9.53 16.23 -37.92
N THR A 474 10.87 16.25 -37.97
CA THR A 474 11.73 17.06 -37.13
C THR A 474 11.94 18.48 -37.67
N GLN A 475 11.43 18.81 -38.87
CA GLN A 475 11.66 20.12 -39.50
C GLN A 475 11.22 21.29 -38.62
N GLY A 476 10.13 21.14 -37.87
CA GLY A 476 9.63 22.17 -36.96
C GLY A 476 10.65 22.56 -35.86
N ILE A 477 11.30 21.56 -35.25
CA ILE A 477 12.32 21.79 -34.22
C ILE A 477 13.65 22.22 -34.85
N THR A 478 14.01 21.70 -36.04
CA THR A 478 15.20 22.16 -36.77
C THR A 478 15.09 23.64 -37.16
N ASP A 479 13.94 24.06 -37.70
CA ASP A 479 13.66 25.46 -38.03
C ASP A 479 13.75 26.36 -36.79
N PHE A 480 13.22 25.88 -35.66
CA PHE A 480 13.29 26.58 -34.38
C PHE A 480 14.74 26.74 -33.91
N LEU A 481 15.54 25.68 -33.93
CA LEU A 481 16.95 25.71 -33.51
C LEU A 481 17.80 26.61 -34.42
N VAL A 482 17.55 26.59 -35.73
CA VAL A 482 18.20 27.48 -36.71
C VAL A 482 17.86 28.95 -36.44
N ALA A 483 16.57 29.24 -36.19
CA ALA A 483 16.10 30.59 -35.87
C ALA A 483 16.70 31.08 -34.55
N TYR A 484 16.65 30.26 -33.49
CA TYR A 484 17.19 30.58 -32.18
C TYR A 484 18.71 30.79 -32.19
N GLY A 485 19.45 29.96 -32.92
CA GLY A 485 20.90 30.10 -33.08
C GLY A 485 21.31 31.39 -33.80
N SER A 486 20.41 31.96 -34.62
CA SER A 486 20.62 33.22 -35.33
C SER A 486 20.13 34.44 -34.52
N ASP A 487 19.02 34.29 -33.81
CA ASP A 487 18.38 35.32 -32.99
C ASP A 487 17.69 34.70 -31.76
N PRO A 488 18.23 34.87 -30.54
CA PRO A 488 17.61 34.36 -29.32
C PRO A 488 16.20 34.92 -29.04
N GLU A 489 15.82 36.07 -29.61
CA GLU A 489 14.47 36.62 -29.47
C GLU A 489 13.42 35.83 -30.27
N ALA A 490 13.84 34.92 -31.16
CA ALA A 490 12.95 34.04 -31.92
C ALA A 490 12.04 33.17 -31.05
N LEU A 491 12.38 32.93 -29.78
CA LEU A 491 11.50 32.28 -28.79
C LEU A 491 10.17 33.03 -28.57
N ASN A 492 10.18 34.35 -28.77
CA ASN A 492 9.00 35.20 -28.63
C ASN A 492 8.21 35.35 -29.94
N ASP A 493 8.71 34.81 -31.05
CA ASP A 493 7.98 34.81 -32.32
C ASP A 493 6.82 33.79 -32.24
N PRO A 494 5.55 34.22 -32.35
CA PRO A 494 4.40 33.33 -32.33
C PRO A 494 4.50 32.20 -33.37
N LEU A 495 5.11 32.46 -34.53
CA LEU A 495 5.29 31.43 -35.56
C LEU A 495 6.22 30.30 -35.10
N MET A 496 7.25 30.63 -34.34
CA MET A 496 8.19 29.65 -33.79
C MET A 496 7.58 28.87 -32.63
N GLN A 497 6.77 29.53 -31.81
CA GLN A 497 5.98 28.85 -30.78
C GLN A 497 4.99 27.86 -31.42
N ASP A 498 4.26 28.27 -32.46
CA ASP A 498 3.33 27.40 -33.18
C ASP A 498 4.04 26.16 -33.76
N LYS A 499 5.24 26.33 -34.34
CA LYS A 499 6.05 25.20 -34.83
C LYS A 499 6.51 24.28 -33.72
N LEU A 500 6.95 24.82 -32.58
CA LEU A 500 7.34 24.03 -31.41
C LEU A 500 6.15 23.25 -30.85
N TYR A 501 4.99 23.88 -30.70
CA TYR A 501 3.77 23.20 -30.27
C TYR A 501 3.35 22.10 -31.25
N ALA A 502 3.42 22.36 -32.56
CA ALA A 502 3.12 21.35 -33.57
C ALA A 502 4.07 20.15 -33.50
N PHE A 503 5.37 20.39 -33.26
CA PHE A 503 6.34 19.33 -33.03
C PHE A 503 6.03 18.54 -31.76
N LEU A 504 5.80 19.21 -30.63
CA LEU A 504 5.49 18.55 -29.34
C LEU A 504 4.20 17.72 -29.43
N ALA A 505 3.17 18.22 -30.11
CA ALA A 505 1.92 17.49 -30.31
C ALA A 505 2.08 16.27 -31.24
N ALA A 506 3.13 16.25 -32.05
CA ALA A 506 3.45 15.15 -32.95
C ALA A 506 4.66 14.33 -32.47
N LEU A 507 5.15 14.55 -31.24
CA LEU A 507 6.40 13.97 -30.75
C LEU A 507 6.27 12.46 -30.65
N HIS A 508 7.10 11.77 -31.43
CA HIS A 508 7.25 10.32 -31.39
C HIS A 508 8.74 10.00 -31.40
N VAL A 509 9.27 9.63 -30.24
CA VAL A 509 10.71 9.53 -29.98
C VAL A 509 11.04 8.27 -29.20
N ARG A 510 12.09 7.55 -29.61
CA ARG A 510 12.66 6.41 -28.87
C ARG A 510 14.10 6.72 -28.45
N ALA A 511 14.34 6.74 -27.16
CA ALA A 511 15.68 6.80 -26.57
C ALA A 511 16.14 5.40 -26.22
N SER A 512 17.34 4.99 -26.62
CA SER A 512 17.95 3.71 -26.29
C SER A 512 19.33 3.88 -25.67
N ILE A 513 19.68 2.99 -24.75
CA ILE A 513 20.97 2.92 -24.09
C ILE A 513 21.47 1.48 -24.13
N GLU A 514 22.72 1.30 -24.56
CA GLU A 514 23.43 0.03 -24.49
C GLU A 514 24.81 0.29 -23.92
N GLY A 515 25.22 -0.43 -22.87
CA GLY A 515 26.53 -0.18 -22.29
C GLY A 515 26.91 -1.12 -21.17
N ILE A 516 28.16 -0.97 -20.75
CA ILE A 516 28.75 -1.65 -19.61
C ILE A 516 29.30 -0.61 -18.64
N MET A 517 29.21 -0.91 -17.35
CA MET A 517 29.79 -0.11 -16.29
C MET A 517 30.48 -0.98 -15.25
N SER A 518 31.48 -0.42 -14.60
CA SER A 518 32.19 -1.03 -13.48
C SER A 518 32.59 0.05 -12.49
N LEU A 519 32.38 -0.21 -11.21
CA LEU A 519 32.75 0.67 -10.12
C LEU A 519 33.39 -0.16 -9.00
N ALA A 520 34.62 0.14 -8.61
CA ALA A 520 35.34 -0.63 -7.61
C ALA A 520 36.11 0.27 -6.65
N ALA A 521 36.43 -0.25 -5.48
CA ALA A 521 37.42 0.37 -4.61
C ALA A 521 38.81 0.28 -5.27
N THR A 522 39.58 1.37 -5.29
CA THR A 522 40.96 1.40 -5.83
C THR A 522 41.87 0.40 -5.11
N SER A 523 41.58 0.07 -3.85
CA SER A 523 42.31 -0.94 -3.08
C SER A 523 41.96 -2.39 -3.42
N ALA A 524 40.82 -2.63 -4.08
CA ALA A 524 40.30 -3.95 -4.41
C ALA A 524 39.55 -3.90 -5.76
N PRO A 525 40.24 -3.62 -6.88
CA PRO A 525 39.60 -3.46 -8.20
C PRO A 525 38.91 -4.75 -8.69
N GLU A 526 39.28 -5.90 -8.15
CA GLU A 526 38.61 -7.19 -8.40
C GLU A 526 37.23 -7.33 -7.74
N GLN A 527 36.91 -6.45 -6.79
CA GLN A 527 35.64 -6.38 -6.07
C GLN A 527 34.77 -5.26 -6.63
N ALA A 528 34.55 -5.30 -7.94
CA ALA A 528 33.80 -4.28 -8.66
C ALA A 528 32.29 -4.58 -8.63
N LEU A 529 31.49 -3.54 -8.42
CA LEU A 529 30.11 -3.52 -8.89
C LEU A 529 30.16 -3.39 -10.41
N THR A 530 29.77 -4.44 -11.14
CA THR A 530 29.77 -4.43 -12.60
C THR A 530 28.36 -4.58 -13.13
N GLY A 531 28.08 -4.02 -14.29
CA GLY A 531 26.80 -4.23 -14.94
C GLY A 531 26.85 -3.99 -16.43
N ALA A 532 25.89 -4.59 -17.12
CA ALA A 532 25.58 -4.31 -18.50
C ALA A 532 24.10 -3.98 -18.60
N ILE A 533 23.75 -3.06 -19.49
CA ILE A 533 22.36 -2.68 -19.74
C ILE A 533 22.15 -2.50 -21.23
N ALA A 534 21.04 -3.02 -21.73
CA ALA A 534 20.45 -2.69 -23.01
C ALA A 534 18.98 -2.36 -22.75
N ALA A 535 18.61 -1.10 -22.90
CA ALA A 535 17.27 -0.60 -22.61
C ALA A 535 16.86 0.46 -23.61
N TRP A 536 15.55 0.68 -23.74
CA TRP A 536 15.00 1.80 -24.47
C TRP A 536 13.70 2.29 -23.84
N ALA A 537 13.37 3.54 -24.09
CA ALA A 537 12.14 4.18 -23.71
C ALA A 537 11.59 4.94 -24.91
N GLU A 538 10.30 4.80 -25.17
CA GLU A 538 9.59 5.42 -26.28
C GLU A 538 8.43 6.26 -25.76
N VAL A 539 8.27 7.44 -26.33
CA VAL A 539 7.13 8.33 -26.08
C VAL A 539 6.46 8.64 -27.41
N ASP A 540 5.18 8.32 -27.51
CA ASP A 540 4.31 8.61 -28.66
C ASP A 540 3.17 9.52 -28.20
N VAL A 541 3.32 10.84 -28.32
CA VAL A 541 2.27 11.80 -27.93
C VAL A 541 1.00 11.65 -28.79
N PRO A 542 1.08 11.45 -30.12
CA PRO A 542 -0.08 11.09 -30.94
C PRO A 542 -0.91 9.91 -30.43
N ALA A 543 -0.31 8.99 -29.66
CA ALA A 543 -0.98 7.84 -29.07
C ALA A 543 -2.16 8.21 -28.17
N LEU A 544 -2.06 9.36 -27.46
CA LEU A 544 -3.14 9.90 -26.60
C LEU A 544 -4.47 10.12 -27.34
N GLN A 545 -4.44 10.20 -28.67
CA GLN A 545 -5.63 10.43 -29.48
C GLN A 545 -6.18 9.15 -30.12
N ASN A 546 -5.43 8.05 -30.12
CA ASN A 546 -5.70 6.88 -30.96
C ASN A 546 -5.62 5.53 -30.21
N GLU A 547 -5.68 5.50 -28.87
CA GLU A 547 -5.63 4.27 -28.06
C GLU A 547 -4.32 3.46 -28.29
N ASN A 548 -3.20 4.14 -28.54
CA ASN A 548 -1.87 3.51 -28.59
C ASN A 548 -1.12 3.76 -27.27
N ASP A 549 0.03 3.11 -27.12
CA ASP A 549 0.96 3.28 -26.01
C ASP A 549 1.51 4.72 -25.95
N LEU A 550 1.26 5.43 -24.84
CA LEU A 550 1.83 6.77 -24.62
C LEU A 550 3.32 6.68 -24.27
N LEU A 551 3.64 5.74 -23.37
CA LEU A 551 4.97 5.52 -22.85
C LEU A 551 5.25 4.03 -22.82
N GLU A 552 6.35 3.63 -23.42
CA GLU A 552 6.85 2.27 -23.36
C GLU A 552 8.30 2.30 -22.88
N ILE A 553 8.62 1.51 -21.86
CA ILE A 553 9.98 1.37 -21.33
C ILE A 553 10.32 -0.11 -21.36
N GLN A 554 11.36 -0.48 -22.09
CA GLN A 554 11.85 -1.84 -22.13
C GLN A 554 13.31 -1.95 -21.74
N LEU A 555 13.60 -2.88 -20.83
CA LEU A 555 14.94 -3.43 -20.62
C LEU A 555 15.00 -4.73 -21.43
N THR A 556 15.76 -4.74 -22.53
CA THR A 556 15.87 -5.92 -23.38
C THR A 556 16.80 -6.95 -22.76
N SER A 557 17.94 -6.52 -22.24
CA SER A 557 18.87 -7.38 -21.51
C SER A 557 19.74 -6.59 -20.55
N GLY A 558 20.35 -7.29 -19.60
CA GLY A 558 21.31 -6.68 -18.69
C GLY A 558 21.70 -7.60 -17.55
N TYR A 559 22.71 -7.19 -16.81
CA TYR A 559 23.03 -7.77 -15.52
C TYR A 559 23.64 -6.73 -14.59
N LEU A 560 23.53 -6.98 -13.30
CA LEU A 560 24.24 -6.28 -12.24
C LEU A 560 24.88 -7.34 -11.35
N GLU A 561 26.17 -7.19 -11.06
CA GLU A 561 26.94 -8.09 -10.20
C GLU A 561 27.62 -7.30 -9.08
N SER A 562 27.31 -7.65 -7.85
CA SER A 562 27.87 -7.06 -6.64
C SER A 562 29.34 -7.50 -6.46
N PRO A 563 30.12 -6.77 -5.65
CA PRO A 563 31.48 -7.18 -5.28
C PRO A 563 31.60 -8.57 -4.65
N ASN A 564 30.52 -9.09 -4.06
CA ASN A 564 30.46 -10.41 -3.43
C ASN A 564 30.00 -11.52 -4.39
N GLY A 565 29.71 -11.17 -5.65
CA GLY A 565 29.19 -12.08 -6.66
C GLY A 565 27.68 -12.25 -6.61
N ASP A 566 26.94 -11.40 -5.88
CA ASP A 566 25.48 -11.41 -5.97
C ASP A 566 25.04 -10.82 -7.31
N ARG A 567 24.14 -11.49 -8.02
CA ARG A 567 23.80 -11.14 -9.41
C ARG A 567 22.30 -10.97 -9.59
N ILE A 568 21.92 -10.00 -10.41
CA ILE A 568 20.58 -9.87 -11.01
C ILE A 568 20.80 -9.80 -12.51
N TYR A 569 20.08 -10.57 -13.32
CA TYR A 569 20.31 -10.67 -14.76
C TYR A 569 19.02 -10.93 -15.54
N SER A 570 19.00 -10.53 -16.81
CA SER A 570 17.94 -10.91 -17.76
C SER A 570 18.04 -12.39 -18.15
N LEU A 571 16.90 -13.08 -18.27
CA LEU A 571 16.86 -14.48 -18.66
C LEU A 571 17.22 -14.70 -20.14
N GLU A 572 18.01 -15.73 -20.44
CA GLU A 572 18.43 -16.00 -21.81
C GLU A 572 17.23 -16.50 -22.66
N GLY A 573 16.96 -15.80 -23.77
CA GLY A 573 15.89 -16.17 -24.70
C GLY A 573 14.49 -15.74 -24.28
N VAL A 574 14.37 -14.96 -23.21
CA VAL A 574 13.11 -14.34 -22.75
C VAL A 574 13.29 -12.82 -22.81
N GLU A 575 12.80 -12.21 -23.88
CA GLU A 575 12.82 -10.76 -24.08
C GLU A 575 11.38 -10.22 -24.17
N PRO A 576 11.10 -9.04 -23.59
CA PRO A 576 12.02 -8.20 -22.80
C PRO A 576 12.22 -8.72 -21.38
N ALA A 577 13.34 -8.33 -20.74
CA ALA A 577 13.59 -8.61 -19.33
C ALA A 577 12.69 -7.77 -18.40
N LEU A 578 12.36 -6.54 -18.81
CA LEU A 578 11.30 -5.73 -18.21
C LEU A 578 10.63 -4.92 -19.32
N SER A 579 9.30 -4.88 -19.32
CA SER A 579 8.47 -3.98 -20.13
C SER A 579 7.52 -3.26 -19.21
N ILE A 580 7.46 -1.94 -19.32
CA ILE A 580 6.41 -1.12 -18.72
C ILE A 580 5.74 -0.36 -19.87
N THR A 581 4.45 -0.57 -20.04
CA THR A 581 3.66 0.18 -21.02
C THR A 581 2.60 0.96 -20.29
N VAL A 582 2.40 2.23 -20.66
CA VAL A 582 1.36 3.10 -20.14
C VAL A 582 0.51 3.59 -21.30
N ASP A 583 -0.75 3.14 -21.32
CA ASP A 583 -1.80 3.49 -22.26
C ASP A 583 -3.11 3.81 -21.49
N ASP A 584 -4.26 3.27 -21.92
CA ASP A 584 -5.51 3.28 -21.14
C ASP A 584 -5.42 2.37 -19.88
N SER A 585 -4.42 1.49 -19.85
CA SER A 585 -3.98 0.64 -18.75
C SER A 585 -2.48 0.86 -18.50
N ALA A 586 -1.92 0.28 -17.44
CA ALA A 586 -0.48 0.13 -17.35
C ALA A 586 -0.14 -1.35 -17.27
N THR A 587 0.69 -1.84 -18.18
CA THR A 587 1.17 -3.21 -18.14
C THR A 587 2.61 -3.27 -17.66
N LEU A 588 2.94 -4.38 -17.01
CA LEU A 588 4.27 -4.70 -16.51
C LEU A 588 4.57 -6.14 -16.93
N ASP A 589 5.57 -6.35 -17.78
CA ASP A 589 6.13 -7.67 -18.05
C ASP A 589 7.55 -7.73 -17.48
N THR A 590 7.95 -8.84 -16.89
CA THR A 590 9.25 -8.99 -16.24
C THR A 590 9.76 -10.43 -16.34
N ALA A 591 11.06 -10.58 -16.54
CA ALA A 591 11.77 -11.84 -16.71
C ALA A 591 13.24 -11.68 -16.25
N PHE A 592 13.51 -12.04 -15.00
CA PHE A 592 14.84 -11.89 -14.40
C PHE A 592 15.28 -13.13 -13.64
N GLY A 593 16.58 -13.35 -13.61
CA GLY A 593 17.23 -14.27 -12.70
C GLY A 593 18.00 -13.51 -11.61
N PHE A 594 18.14 -14.14 -10.45
CA PHE A 594 18.98 -13.62 -9.38
C PHE A 594 19.71 -14.73 -8.64
N GLU A 595 20.94 -14.42 -8.25
CA GLU A 595 21.83 -15.25 -7.45
C GLU A 595 22.33 -14.35 -6.32
N ALA A 596 21.59 -14.24 -5.22
CA ALA A 596 21.88 -13.25 -4.18
C ALA A 596 21.68 -13.82 -2.77
N PHE A 597 22.36 -13.23 -1.80
CA PHE A 597 22.15 -13.48 -0.36
C PHE A 597 22.36 -14.94 0.04
N THR A 598 23.28 -15.63 -0.65
CA THR A 598 23.54 -17.07 -0.47
C THR A 598 22.36 -17.98 -0.79
N LEU A 599 21.30 -17.45 -1.40
CA LEU A 599 20.17 -18.23 -1.86
C LEU A 599 20.55 -19.02 -3.11
N PRO A 600 19.85 -20.14 -3.39
CA PRO A 600 19.97 -20.80 -4.68
C PRO A 600 19.64 -19.83 -5.82
N PRO A 601 20.16 -20.05 -7.04
CA PRO A 601 19.72 -19.29 -8.21
C PRO A 601 18.19 -19.35 -8.32
N MET A 602 17.60 -18.23 -8.69
CA MET A 602 16.15 -18.10 -8.90
C MET A 602 15.86 -17.41 -10.21
N GLU A 603 14.78 -17.81 -10.87
CA GLU A 603 14.25 -17.15 -12.06
C GLU A 603 12.79 -16.76 -11.80
N VAL A 604 12.44 -15.51 -12.13
CA VAL A 604 11.10 -14.96 -12.00
C VAL A 604 10.65 -14.49 -13.37
N THR A 605 9.45 -14.91 -13.76
CA THR A 605 8.73 -14.27 -14.86
C THR A 605 7.39 -13.81 -14.35
N ALA A 606 6.97 -12.60 -14.68
CA ALA A 606 5.64 -12.12 -14.33
C ALA A 606 5.12 -11.16 -15.38
N ASN A 607 3.80 -11.12 -15.51
CA ASN A 607 3.09 -10.11 -16.26
C ASN A 607 1.93 -9.58 -15.43
N GLY A 608 1.64 -8.31 -15.59
CA GLY A 608 0.60 -7.61 -14.86
C GLY A 608 -0.02 -6.50 -15.68
N ALA A 609 -1.26 -6.17 -15.37
CA ALA A 609 -1.99 -5.03 -15.89
C ALA A 609 -2.68 -4.32 -14.73
N LEU A 610 -2.60 -3.00 -14.76
CA LEU A 610 -3.32 -2.08 -13.89
C LEU A 610 -4.36 -1.37 -14.74
N ASN A 611 -5.61 -1.82 -14.65
CA ASN A 611 -6.72 -1.16 -15.33
C ASN A 611 -7.33 -0.08 -14.41
N GLY A 612 -8.00 0.92 -14.99
CA GLY A 612 -8.68 1.99 -14.24
C GLY A 612 -7.78 3.13 -13.75
N LEU A 613 -6.60 3.29 -14.37
CA LEU A 613 -5.67 4.38 -14.07
C LEU A 613 -6.29 5.77 -14.25
N ASP A 614 -7.20 5.93 -15.20
CA ASP A 614 -7.94 7.17 -15.43
C ASP A 614 -8.70 7.63 -14.17
N THR A 615 -9.33 6.67 -13.49
CA THR A 615 -10.13 6.88 -12.29
C THR A 615 -9.23 7.20 -11.10
N LEU A 616 -8.11 6.48 -10.96
CA LEU A 616 -7.11 6.75 -9.91
C LEU A 616 -6.47 8.13 -10.08
N VAL A 617 -5.99 8.44 -11.30
CA VAL A 617 -5.36 9.74 -11.59
C VAL A 617 -6.34 10.87 -11.36
N ALA A 618 -7.61 10.71 -11.74
CA ALA A 618 -8.65 11.70 -11.45
C ALA A 618 -8.86 11.90 -9.94
N SER A 619 -8.82 10.84 -9.12
CA SER A 619 -8.94 10.93 -7.67
C SER A 619 -7.72 11.63 -7.06
N ILE A 620 -6.50 11.22 -7.43
CA ILE A 620 -5.26 11.81 -6.92
C ILE A 620 -5.18 13.29 -7.29
N ILE A 621 -5.53 13.67 -8.53
CA ILE A 621 -5.56 15.08 -8.94
C ILE A 621 -6.59 15.86 -8.14
N ALA A 622 -7.77 15.29 -7.88
CA ALA A 622 -8.79 15.94 -7.08
C ALA A 622 -8.31 16.18 -5.64
N ASP A 623 -7.68 15.18 -5.02
CA ASP A 623 -7.16 15.27 -3.65
C ASP A 623 -5.96 16.21 -3.56
N LEU A 624 -4.99 16.10 -4.47
CA LEU A 624 -3.84 17.02 -4.54
C LEU A 624 -4.28 18.47 -4.80
N ALA A 625 -5.37 18.70 -5.54
CA ALA A 625 -5.91 20.04 -5.75
C ALA A 625 -6.49 20.67 -4.48
N THR A 626 -6.78 19.87 -3.44
CA THR A 626 -7.22 20.38 -2.12
C THR A 626 -6.06 20.74 -1.20
N LEU A 627 -4.83 20.28 -1.49
CA LEU A 627 -3.66 20.58 -0.68
C LEU A 627 -3.16 22.00 -0.95
N GLU A 628 -3.25 22.87 0.05
CA GLU A 628 -2.75 24.25 -0.05
C GLU A 628 -1.21 24.32 -0.11
N ASN A 629 -0.49 23.27 0.28
CA ASN A 629 0.98 23.18 0.24
C ASN A 629 1.46 21.75 -0.08
N PHE A 630 2.64 21.62 -0.69
CA PHE A 630 3.31 20.34 -0.93
C PHE A 630 3.94 19.83 0.38
N ASP A 631 3.24 18.92 1.06
CA ASP A 631 3.73 18.20 2.25
C ASP A 631 3.90 16.70 1.90
N PRO A 632 5.14 16.19 1.82
CA PRO A 632 5.41 14.78 1.52
C PRO A 632 4.70 13.80 2.46
N VAL A 633 4.49 14.16 3.74
CA VAL A 633 3.80 13.31 4.72
C VAL A 633 2.30 13.28 4.46
N ALA A 634 1.71 14.42 4.07
CA ALA A 634 0.31 14.49 3.67
C ALA A 634 0.06 13.72 2.37
N ILE A 635 0.99 13.79 1.41
CA ILE A 635 0.93 13.01 0.17
C ILE A 635 1.02 11.51 0.48
N LEU A 636 1.96 11.08 1.33
CA LEU A 636 2.04 9.67 1.74
C LEU A 636 0.77 9.20 2.45
N SER A 637 0.19 10.05 3.31
CA SER A 637 -1.08 9.76 4.00
C SER A 637 -2.24 9.62 3.01
N ALA A 638 -2.35 10.52 2.03
CA ALA A 638 -3.36 10.44 0.98
C ALA A 638 -3.17 9.18 0.10
N LEU A 639 -1.93 8.81 -0.21
CA LEU A 639 -1.63 7.57 -0.94
C LEU A 639 -2.02 6.32 -0.14
N MET A 640 -1.88 6.33 1.19
CA MET A 640 -2.31 5.23 2.06
C MET A 640 -3.84 5.11 2.17
N GLU A 641 -4.58 6.17 1.84
CA GLU A 641 -6.05 6.19 1.82
C GLU A 641 -6.64 5.79 0.46
N ILE A 642 -5.79 5.53 -0.55
CA ILE A 642 -6.25 5.05 -1.86
C ILE A 642 -6.98 3.73 -1.67
N ASP A 643 -8.24 3.70 -2.12
CA ASP A 643 -9.01 2.47 -2.21
C ASP A 643 -8.43 1.61 -3.34
N ILE A 644 -7.56 0.68 -2.97
CA ILE A 644 -6.94 -0.29 -3.88
C ILE A 644 -7.97 -1.14 -4.62
N SER A 645 -9.23 -1.21 -4.18
CA SER A 645 -10.28 -1.91 -4.92
C SER A 645 -10.68 -1.19 -6.22
N MET A 646 -10.31 0.09 -6.38
CA MET A 646 -10.44 0.80 -7.66
C MET A 646 -9.42 0.34 -8.70
N LEU A 647 -8.34 -0.32 -8.25
CA LEU A 647 -7.32 -0.87 -9.13
C LEU A 647 -7.70 -2.30 -9.50
N ASP A 648 -8.02 -2.49 -10.77
CA ASP A 648 -8.18 -3.82 -11.34
C ASP A 648 -6.78 -4.33 -11.73
N LEU A 649 -6.12 -4.88 -10.71
CA LEU A 649 -4.82 -5.53 -10.79
C LEU A 649 -5.02 -6.96 -11.31
N ALA A 650 -4.54 -7.25 -12.52
CA ALA A 650 -4.57 -8.62 -13.05
C ALA A 650 -3.16 -9.02 -13.45
N GLY A 651 -2.74 -10.24 -13.14
CA GLY A 651 -1.40 -10.69 -13.51
C GLY A 651 -1.17 -12.16 -13.29
N THR A 652 -0.14 -12.70 -13.93
CA THR A 652 0.38 -14.03 -13.64
C THR A 652 1.88 -13.97 -13.44
N GLY A 653 2.43 -14.92 -12.70
CA GLY A 653 3.86 -15.02 -12.55
C GLY A 653 4.29 -16.44 -12.27
N THR A 654 5.59 -16.68 -12.40
CA THR A 654 6.23 -17.91 -12.00
C THR A 654 7.53 -17.59 -11.27
N LEU A 655 7.90 -18.46 -10.34
CA LEU A 655 9.19 -18.47 -9.67
C LEU A 655 9.77 -19.87 -9.81
N ASP A 656 11.01 -19.97 -10.27
CA ASP A 656 11.79 -21.20 -10.31
C ASP A 656 12.99 -21.05 -9.38
N ILE A 657 13.13 -21.93 -8.38
CA ILE A 657 14.29 -21.98 -7.48
C ILE A 657 15.11 -23.24 -7.80
N PHE A 658 16.39 -23.06 -8.10
CA PHE A 658 17.29 -24.11 -8.57
C PHE A 658 18.13 -24.67 -7.43
N GLU A 659 17.61 -25.69 -6.73
CA GLU A 659 18.32 -26.36 -5.64
C GLU A 659 19.15 -27.56 -6.13
N ASP A 660 20.08 -28.02 -5.31
CA ASP A 660 20.82 -29.28 -5.53
C ASP A 660 19.89 -30.51 -5.66
N THR A 661 18.70 -30.43 -5.05
CA THR A 661 17.66 -31.46 -5.06
C THR A 661 16.75 -31.43 -6.30
N GLY A 662 16.82 -30.38 -7.10
CA GLY A 662 15.96 -30.15 -8.27
C GLY A 662 15.38 -28.74 -8.30
N THR A 663 14.61 -28.45 -9.35
CA THR A 663 13.89 -27.17 -9.47
C THR A 663 12.57 -27.23 -8.71
N LYS A 664 12.28 -26.17 -7.95
CA LYS A 664 10.95 -25.90 -7.40
C LYS A 664 10.30 -24.80 -8.22
N HIS A 665 9.13 -25.10 -8.76
CA HIS A 665 8.35 -24.18 -9.60
C HIS A 665 7.09 -23.71 -8.87
N TRP A 666 6.86 -22.41 -8.78
CA TRP A 666 5.61 -21.82 -8.29
C TRP A 666 4.93 -21.05 -9.39
N ASP A 667 3.60 -21.11 -9.42
CA ASP A 667 2.74 -20.26 -10.23
C ASP A 667 2.03 -19.25 -9.31
N PHE A 668 1.93 -18.02 -9.78
CA PHE A 668 1.21 -16.94 -9.11
C PHE A 668 0.12 -16.38 -10.01
N VAL A 669 -1.00 -16.00 -9.41
CA VAL A 669 -2.08 -15.29 -10.11
C VAL A 669 -2.53 -14.12 -9.26
N LEU A 670 -2.49 -12.92 -9.81
CA LEU A 670 -3.05 -11.71 -9.22
C LEU A 670 -4.39 -11.42 -9.91
N ASP A 671 -5.47 -11.28 -9.14
CA ASP A 671 -6.82 -10.97 -9.61
C ASP A 671 -7.48 -9.99 -8.63
N GLY A 672 -7.51 -8.72 -8.99
CA GLY A 672 -7.86 -7.60 -8.13
C GLY A 672 -6.98 -7.57 -6.88
N ASN A 673 -7.61 -7.72 -5.72
CA ASN A 673 -6.92 -7.72 -4.42
C ASN A 673 -6.49 -9.14 -3.96
N ARG A 674 -6.62 -10.15 -4.82
CA ARG A 674 -6.30 -11.55 -4.50
C ARG A 674 -5.04 -11.99 -5.23
N PHE A 675 -4.08 -12.53 -4.48
CA PHE A 675 -2.87 -13.17 -4.96
C PHE A 675 -2.91 -14.66 -4.62
N ASP A 676 -3.02 -15.52 -5.62
CA ASP A 676 -2.93 -16.98 -5.48
C ASP A 676 -1.50 -17.45 -5.70
N ALA A 677 -1.06 -18.42 -4.90
CA ALA A 677 0.23 -19.09 -5.06
C ALA A 677 0.04 -20.60 -5.09
N SER A 678 0.50 -21.26 -6.15
CA SER A 678 0.45 -22.72 -6.26
C SER A 678 1.40 -23.41 -5.28
N GLN A 679 1.18 -24.69 -5.03
CA GLN A 679 2.18 -25.52 -4.37
C GLN A 679 3.39 -25.74 -5.30
N PRO A 680 4.61 -25.88 -4.74
CA PRO A 680 5.80 -26.17 -5.53
C PRO A 680 5.58 -27.37 -6.45
N ASN A 681 5.87 -27.21 -7.74
CA ASN A 681 5.74 -28.23 -8.79
C ASN A 681 4.31 -28.78 -8.95
N SER A 682 3.29 -27.98 -8.64
CA SER A 682 1.88 -28.35 -8.72
C SER A 682 1.04 -27.20 -9.27
N THR A 683 -0.10 -27.50 -9.89
CA THR A 683 -1.10 -26.49 -10.27
C THR A 683 -2.17 -26.31 -9.19
N GLU A 684 -2.06 -27.04 -8.08
CA GLU A 684 -2.97 -26.90 -6.95
C GLU A 684 -2.64 -25.62 -6.18
N ASN A 685 -3.65 -24.77 -6.00
CA ASN A 685 -3.50 -23.55 -5.21
C ASN A 685 -3.19 -23.92 -3.74
N SER A 686 -2.06 -23.44 -3.24
CA SER A 686 -1.62 -23.68 -1.87
C SER A 686 -2.26 -22.69 -0.91
N LEU A 687 -2.24 -21.42 -1.29
CA LEU A 687 -2.74 -20.31 -0.52
C LEU A 687 -3.20 -19.16 -1.43
N SER A 688 -4.18 -18.41 -0.93
CA SER A 688 -4.67 -17.18 -1.52
C SER A 688 -4.47 -16.05 -0.53
N PHE A 689 -3.61 -15.10 -0.85
CA PHE A 689 -3.47 -13.89 -0.08
C PHE A 689 -4.45 -12.81 -0.58
N TYR A 690 -5.26 -12.26 0.31
CA TYR A 690 -6.23 -11.21 0.02
C TYR A 690 -5.82 -9.92 0.71
N LEU A 691 -5.44 -8.93 -0.08
CA LEU A 691 -5.14 -7.57 0.39
C LEU A 691 -6.44 -6.88 0.81
N VAL A 692 -6.51 -6.44 2.06
CA VAL A 692 -7.66 -5.66 2.58
C VAL A 692 -7.31 -4.19 2.77
N SER A 693 -6.03 -3.86 2.78
CA SER A 693 -5.46 -2.52 2.62
C SER A 693 -3.98 -2.66 2.22
N LEU A 694 -3.29 -1.53 2.02
CA LEU A 694 -1.83 -1.51 1.88
C LEU A 694 -1.09 -1.90 3.17
N GLU A 695 -1.80 -2.01 4.29
CA GLU A 695 -1.22 -2.34 5.59
C GLU A 695 -1.42 -3.82 5.97
N GLY A 696 -2.21 -4.60 5.21
CA GLY A 696 -2.45 -5.99 5.57
C GLY A 696 -3.47 -6.75 4.73
N GLY A 697 -3.63 -8.02 5.08
CA GLY A 697 -4.46 -8.97 4.36
C GLY A 697 -4.70 -10.28 5.08
N PHE A 698 -5.38 -11.21 4.41
CA PHE A 698 -5.63 -12.56 4.91
C PHE A 698 -5.03 -13.61 3.99
N ILE A 699 -4.42 -14.64 4.57
CA ILE A 699 -4.05 -15.85 3.83
C ILE A 699 -5.19 -16.84 4.01
N LEU A 700 -5.72 -17.32 2.89
CA LEU A 700 -6.73 -18.35 2.82
C LEU A 700 -6.13 -19.64 2.27
N SER A 701 -6.61 -20.78 2.74
CA SER A 701 -6.34 -22.09 2.14
C SER A 701 -7.61 -22.93 2.14
N GLY A 702 -7.91 -23.59 1.03
CA GLY A 702 -9.18 -24.29 0.85
C GLY A 702 -10.42 -23.37 0.95
N GLY A 703 -10.25 -22.06 0.76
CA GLY A 703 -11.31 -21.05 0.90
C GLY A 703 -11.57 -20.60 2.34
N GLU A 704 -10.74 -21.00 3.30
CA GLU A 704 -10.86 -20.61 4.71
C GLU A 704 -9.66 -19.76 5.14
N PRO A 705 -9.85 -18.71 5.98
CA PRO A 705 -8.74 -17.95 6.55
C PRO A 705 -7.87 -18.87 7.42
N VAL A 706 -6.56 -18.84 7.19
CA VAL A 706 -5.57 -19.62 7.96
C VAL A 706 -4.50 -18.73 8.58
N ALA A 707 -4.33 -17.50 8.09
CA ALA A 707 -3.49 -16.50 8.73
C ALA A 707 -3.93 -15.07 8.38
N ALA A 708 -3.54 -14.11 9.21
CA ALA A 708 -3.58 -12.68 8.92
C ALA A 708 -2.16 -12.17 8.65
N VAL A 709 -2.01 -11.21 7.75
CA VAL A 709 -0.73 -10.56 7.44
C VAL A 709 -0.84 -9.09 7.74
N THR A 710 0.15 -8.54 8.43
CA THR A 710 0.32 -7.09 8.59
C THR A 710 1.64 -6.66 8.00
N ILE A 711 1.60 -5.59 7.22
CA ILE A 711 2.77 -4.96 6.61
C ILE A 711 3.20 -3.81 7.50
N ASP A 712 4.47 -3.82 7.88
CA ASP A 712 5.10 -2.75 8.64
C ASP A 712 6.02 -1.97 7.69
N TRP A 713 5.49 -0.88 7.14
CA TRP A 713 6.23 0.01 6.25
C TRP A 713 7.38 0.75 6.95
N MET A 714 7.34 0.88 8.28
CA MET A 714 8.42 1.52 9.04
C MET A 714 9.63 0.60 9.19
N ASN A 715 9.41 -0.71 9.33
CA ASN A 715 10.44 -1.75 9.40
C ASN A 715 10.64 -2.53 8.09
N LEU A 716 10.03 -2.03 7.00
CA LEU A 716 10.09 -2.60 5.65
C LEU A 716 9.93 -4.11 5.69
N GLY A 717 8.82 -4.58 6.25
CA GLY A 717 8.61 -5.99 6.50
C GLY A 717 7.16 -6.39 6.72
N ALA A 718 6.94 -7.64 7.10
CA ALA A 718 5.63 -8.19 7.36
C ALA A 718 5.63 -9.14 8.56
N ALA A 719 4.48 -9.25 9.20
CA ALA A 719 4.21 -10.27 10.20
C ALA A 719 3.04 -11.13 9.75
N ILE A 720 3.17 -12.44 9.89
CA ILE A 720 2.14 -13.43 9.57
C ILE A 720 1.66 -14.05 10.88
N TYR A 721 0.36 -13.93 11.18
CA TYR A 721 -0.30 -14.48 12.36
C TYR A 721 -1.19 -15.65 11.95
N SER A 722 -0.74 -16.87 12.21
CA SER A 722 -1.49 -18.08 11.89
C SER A 722 -2.67 -18.31 12.84
N ILE A 723 -3.71 -19.02 12.35
CA ILE A 723 -4.96 -19.31 13.07
C ILE A 723 -4.81 -20.22 14.29
N ASP A 724 -3.66 -20.87 14.45
CA ASP A 724 -3.32 -21.63 15.64
C ASP A 724 -2.47 -20.84 16.64
N GLY A 725 -2.30 -19.55 16.36
CA GLY A 725 -1.64 -18.56 17.20
C GLY A 725 -0.14 -18.48 17.09
N THR A 726 0.49 -19.13 16.11
CA THR A 726 1.90 -18.84 15.78
C THR A 726 2.01 -17.51 15.06
N ALA A 727 3.16 -16.85 15.21
CA ALA A 727 3.45 -15.59 14.53
C ALA A 727 4.89 -15.61 14.00
N ASP A 728 5.04 -15.29 12.72
CA ASP A 728 6.34 -15.19 12.05
C ASP A 728 6.57 -13.74 11.62
N HIS A 729 7.81 -13.28 11.69
CA HIS A 729 8.18 -11.88 11.51
C HIS A 729 9.36 -11.77 10.55
N TYR A 730 9.18 -10.96 9.53
CA TYR A 730 10.13 -10.77 8.44
C TYR A 730 10.37 -9.28 8.28
N TYR A 731 11.42 -8.76 8.92
CA TYR A 731 11.79 -7.36 8.84
C TYR A 731 13.10 -7.22 8.09
N THR A 732 13.16 -6.28 7.16
CA THR A 732 14.41 -5.98 6.48
C THR A 732 15.22 -4.92 7.23
N GLY A 733 14.56 -4.08 8.03
CA GLY A 733 15.17 -3.01 8.82
C GLY A 733 14.35 -1.74 8.73
N SER A 734 14.65 -0.75 9.56
CA SER A 734 13.86 0.47 9.61
C SER A 734 14.14 1.41 8.43
N VAL A 735 13.13 2.18 8.01
CA VAL A 735 13.31 3.29 7.07
C VAL A 735 14.33 4.28 7.63
N GLU A 736 14.39 4.46 8.95
CA GLU A 736 15.40 5.32 9.59
C GLU A 736 16.81 4.78 9.39
N GLU A 737 17.04 3.47 9.49
CA GLU A 737 18.34 2.85 9.19
C GLU A 737 18.72 2.97 7.72
N LEU A 738 17.75 2.81 6.82
CA LEU A 738 17.96 3.04 5.39
C LEU A 738 18.37 4.49 5.12
N LEU A 739 17.70 5.45 5.75
CA LEU A 739 18.00 6.87 5.64
C LEU A 739 19.31 7.26 6.34
N ALA A 740 19.64 6.63 7.47
CA ALA A 740 20.90 6.82 8.19
C ALA A 740 22.09 6.28 7.40
N ALA A 741 21.86 5.28 6.55
CA ALA A 741 22.81 4.79 5.57
C ALA A 741 22.97 5.73 4.36
N LEU A 742 22.18 6.80 4.22
CA LEU A 742 22.42 7.85 3.23
C LEU A 742 23.34 8.94 3.82
N PRO A 743 24.20 9.56 3.00
CA PRO A 743 25.05 10.64 3.50
C PRO A 743 24.15 11.81 3.92
N ALA A 744 24.44 12.42 5.08
CA ALA A 744 23.75 13.63 5.50
C ALA A 744 23.87 14.68 4.39
N ALA A 745 22.73 15.19 3.91
CA ALA A 745 22.70 16.23 2.90
C ALA A 745 23.57 17.43 3.37
N PRO A 746 24.44 17.97 2.51
CA PRO A 746 25.39 19.02 2.89
C PRO A 746 24.75 20.32 3.36
#